data_AF-A0A6I2UH15-F1
#
_entry.id   AF-A0A6I2UH15-F1
#
_cell.length_a   1.000
_cell.length_b   1.000
_cell.length_c   1.000
_cell.angle_alpha   90.00
_cell.angle_beta   90.00
_cell.angle_gamma   90.00
#
_symmetry.space_group_name_H-M   'P 1'
#
loop_
_entity.id
_entity.type
_entity.pdbx_description
1 polymer ?
#
loop_
_entity_poly.entity_id
_entity_poly.type
_entity_poly.pdbx_seq_one_letter_code
_entity_poly.pdbx_strand_id
1 'polypeptide(L)'
;MEHLALSIRVPIEQDNPSIVRDNAKCIKCGMCKEICTNQIGVHGTYTFEETDGLAVCINCGQCANVCPVDSITERYEYPDVRAAVQDKDKVVIVSTSPSVRAALGEEFGMADGSFVQGKMVALLRKLGADYVLDTNFAADLTIVEEASELIERVTKGTAPLPQFTSCCPAWIKYAEIYHPEILPHISTAKSPIGMQGPTIKTYFAKKMGIDPAKIVNVALTPCVAKKFEIRREEMKAAADYLQAEGMRDMDFVITTRELARWGREEGIDFASLEDSDFDKFMGEASGAAVIFGNTGGVMEAALRTAYEYITGETAPDVLFQLEPVRGYDGIREAELKVGNLDVRVAIVYGTANAEKLLADIRNGTKQYHFVEVMTCPGGCIGGGGQPKDLDKDRDEVRKSRIASLYAQDAAMSLRKSHENPDIKAIYEEFYGKPLSELAEKMLHTSYEDRSSIINRKNTPAAQAGTQEKTVKGENNMKTWKCKICGYVYEGDSLPADFKCPICKQPATSFEEVSAPKADAAQGNKYAGTQTEKNLHTAFAGESQARNKYTYFASVAQGEGFEQIAALFLKTAENEKAHAKMWFQELGELGDTKANLAAAAEGENYEWTDMYDGFAKTADEEGFPELAAKFRAVGAIEKHHEERYRALLKNIELSQVFEKSKVQVWECRNCGHIVVGTKAPDSCEVCGYAQSYFELNTENY
;
A
#
# COMPACT_ATOMS: atom_id res chain seq x y z
N MET A 1 -1.34 19.06 10.99
CA MET A 1 -2.64 18.76 10.35
C MET A 1 -2.99 17.36 10.80
N GLU A 2 -4.08 17.17 11.54
CA GLU A 2 -4.44 15.82 11.99
C GLU A 2 -5.12 15.09 10.83
N HIS A 3 -4.55 13.95 10.45
CA HIS A 3 -5.17 13.05 9.50
C HIS A 3 -6.40 12.42 10.14
N LEU A 4 -7.46 12.19 9.36
CA LEU A 4 -8.55 11.35 9.83
C LEU A 4 -8.04 9.91 10.06
N ALA A 5 -8.74 9.16 10.91
CA ALA A 5 -8.47 7.75 11.14
C ALA A 5 -8.28 6.98 9.82
N LEU A 6 -7.27 6.11 9.80
CA LEU A 6 -6.92 5.26 8.67
C LEU A 6 -8.11 4.44 8.16
N SER A 7 -9.05 4.08 9.05
CA SER A 7 -10.28 3.36 8.71
C SER A 7 -11.23 4.13 7.75
N ILE A 8 -11.11 5.46 7.65
CA ILE A 8 -12.00 6.31 6.85
C ILE A 8 -11.46 6.49 5.43
N ARG A 9 -10.20 6.91 5.30
CA ARG A 9 -9.56 7.28 4.02
C ARG A 9 -8.04 7.23 4.14
N VAL A 10 -7.34 7.12 3.00
CA VAL A 10 -5.87 7.25 2.99
C VAL A 10 -5.44 8.62 3.52
N PRO A 11 -4.40 8.74 4.35
CA PRO A 11 -3.84 10.04 4.71
C PRO A 11 -2.91 10.56 3.59
N ILE A 12 -2.79 11.88 3.45
CA ILE A 12 -1.95 12.53 2.44
C ILE A 12 -1.30 13.75 3.09
N GLU A 13 0.04 13.77 3.12
CA GLU A 13 0.78 14.93 3.64
C GLU A 13 0.58 16.18 2.78
N GLN A 14 0.59 17.34 3.44
CA GLN A 14 0.41 18.63 2.78
C GLN A 14 1.55 18.96 1.81
N ASP A 15 2.76 18.51 2.12
CA ASP A 15 3.96 18.68 1.30
C ASP A 15 4.14 17.57 0.26
N ASN A 16 3.20 16.63 0.14
CA ASN A 16 3.27 15.55 -0.85
C ASN A 16 3.45 16.16 -2.25
N PRO A 17 4.55 15.85 -2.97
CA PRO A 17 4.87 16.52 -4.23
C PRO A 17 3.99 16.04 -5.39
N SER A 18 3.30 14.92 -5.25
CA SER A 18 2.59 14.26 -6.35
C SER A 18 1.09 14.54 -6.34
N ILE A 19 0.47 14.52 -5.16
CA ILE A 19 -0.98 14.67 -4.99
C ILE A 19 -1.29 15.61 -3.84
N VAL A 20 -2.45 16.25 -3.91
CA VAL A 20 -2.99 17.14 -2.88
C VAL A 20 -4.39 16.70 -2.50
N ARG A 21 -4.84 17.13 -1.31
CA ARG A 21 -6.21 16.90 -0.84
C ARG A 21 -6.92 18.22 -0.53
N ASP A 22 -8.08 18.38 -1.13
CA ASP A 22 -9.10 19.32 -0.67
C ASP A 22 -10.04 18.61 0.31
N ASN A 23 -9.92 18.97 1.60
CA ASN A 23 -10.71 18.36 2.66
C ASN A 23 -12.20 18.71 2.56
N ALA A 24 -12.56 19.89 2.04
CA ALA A 24 -13.94 20.35 1.95
C ALA A 24 -14.76 19.52 0.94
N LYS A 25 -14.09 18.96 -0.08
CA LYS A 25 -14.73 18.10 -1.09
C LYS A 25 -14.86 16.64 -0.64
N CYS A 26 -14.21 16.21 0.44
CA CYS A 26 -14.14 14.79 0.78
C CYS A 26 -15.47 14.27 1.35
N ILE A 27 -16.12 13.37 0.61
CA ILE A 27 -17.36 12.71 1.04
C ILE A 27 -17.15 11.43 1.87
N LYS A 28 -15.90 11.13 2.26
CA LYS A 28 -15.53 9.96 3.09
C LYS A 28 -16.03 8.60 2.53
N CYS A 29 -16.10 8.45 1.21
CA CYS A 29 -16.63 7.24 0.56
C CYS A 29 -15.72 5.99 0.62
N GLY A 30 -14.49 6.09 1.15
CA GLY A 30 -13.59 4.94 1.26
C GLY A 30 -12.92 4.46 -0.04
N MET A 31 -13.32 4.90 -1.24
CA MET A 31 -12.72 4.41 -2.50
C MET A 31 -11.19 4.58 -2.58
N CYS A 32 -10.66 5.70 -2.10
CA CYS A 32 -9.21 5.94 -2.03
C CYS A 32 -8.49 4.95 -1.10
N LYS A 33 -9.17 4.52 -0.03
CA LYS A 33 -8.74 3.52 0.93
C LYS A 33 -8.63 2.15 0.26
N GLU A 34 -9.73 1.72 -0.36
CA GLU A 34 -9.86 0.41 -0.99
C GLU A 34 -8.82 0.18 -2.08
N ILE A 35 -8.61 1.15 -2.98
CA ILE A 35 -7.60 1.00 -4.04
C ILE A 35 -6.18 0.90 -3.45
N CYS A 36 -5.90 1.67 -2.39
CA CYS A 36 -4.59 1.72 -1.77
C CYS A 36 -4.28 0.46 -0.94
N THR A 37 -5.30 -0.16 -0.36
CA THR A 37 -5.18 -1.45 0.34
C THR A 37 -5.08 -2.60 -0.64
N ASN A 38 -6.04 -2.73 -1.56
CA ASN A 38 -6.22 -3.96 -2.33
C ASN A 38 -5.26 -4.09 -3.52
N GLN A 39 -4.97 -2.99 -4.22
CA GLN A 39 -4.10 -3.01 -5.41
C GLN A 39 -2.68 -2.56 -5.09
N ILE A 40 -2.55 -1.57 -4.20
CA ILE A 40 -1.25 -0.96 -3.87
C ILE A 40 -0.62 -1.59 -2.62
N GLY A 41 -1.38 -2.13 -1.68
CA GLY A 41 -0.80 -2.78 -0.50
C GLY A 41 0.01 -1.84 0.41
N VAL A 42 -0.24 -0.53 0.37
CA VAL A 42 0.43 0.45 1.27
C VAL A 42 -0.49 0.84 2.41
N HIS A 43 -1.79 0.98 2.14
CA HIS A 43 -2.72 1.33 3.20
C HIS A 43 -3.13 0.09 4.00
N GLY A 44 -2.98 0.15 5.33
CA GLY A 44 -3.19 -0.97 6.24
C GLY A 44 -1.91 -1.67 6.68
N THR A 45 -0.74 -1.21 6.24
CA THR A 45 0.57 -1.78 6.63
C THR A 45 1.32 -0.96 7.69
N TYR A 46 0.70 0.10 8.20
CA TYR A 46 1.23 0.97 9.23
C TYR A 46 0.10 1.59 10.06
N THR A 47 0.45 2.01 11.26
CA THR A 47 -0.36 2.83 12.18
C THR A 47 0.25 4.22 12.33
N PHE A 48 -0.53 5.22 12.76
CA PHE A 48 0.03 6.55 13.03
C PHE A 48 1.00 6.53 14.21
N GLU A 49 0.82 5.60 15.14
CA GLU A 49 1.71 5.40 16.26
C GLU A 49 3.12 4.98 15.81
N GLU A 50 3.23 4.11 14.81
CA GLU A 50 4.52 3.63 14.26
C GLU A 50 5.26 4.71 13.46
N THR A 51 4.51 5.61 12.82
CA THR A 51 5.03 6.60 11.87
C THR A 51 5.16 8.00 12.44
N ASP A 52 4.89 8.16 13.74
CA ASP A 52 4.87 9.44 14.45
C ASP A 52 3.88 10.43 13.82
N GLY A 53 2.66 9.95 13.56
CA GLY A 53 1.55 10.71 12.99
C GLY A 53 1.63 10.97 11.49
N LEU A 54 2.70 10.55 10.79
CA LEU A 54 2.84 10.83 9.36
C LEU A 54 2.25 9.73 8.46
N ALA A 55 1.73 10.16 7.32
CA ALA A 55 1.24 9.30 6.26
C ALA A 55 2.40 8.60 5.53
N VAL A 56 2.26 7.29 5.33
CA VAL A 56 3.14 6.54 4.42
C VAL A 56 2.48 6.49 3.05
N CYS A 57 3.17 7.02 2.05
CA CYS A 57 2.69 7.14 0.69
C CYS A 57 3.84 6.91 -0.30
N ILE A 58 3.60 6.03 -1.28
CA ILE A 58 4.55 5.75 -2.38
C ILE A 58 4.30 6.63 -3.62
N ASN A 59 3.46 7.66 -3.50
CA ASN A 59 3.18 8.66 -4.54
C ASN A 59 2.53 8.14 -5.85
N CYS A 60 1.99 6.92 -5.90
CA CYS A 60 1.45 6.34 -7.15
C CYS A 60 0.22 7.08 -7.73
N GLY A 61 -0.55 7.79 -6.90
CA GLY A 61 -1.72 8.56 -7.32
C GLY A 61 -2.98 7.77 -7.64
N GLN A 62 -3.01 6.45 -7.41
CA GLN A 62 -4.22 5.66 -7.67
C GLN A 62 -5.43 6.13 -6.85
N CYS A 63 -5.20 6.67 -5.65
CA CYS A 63 -6.24 7.31 -4.85
C CYS A 63 -6.85 8.56 -5.51
N ALA A 64 -6.10 9.30 -6.33
CA ALA A 64 -6.61 10.43 -7.11
C ALA A 64 -7.48 9.97 -8.30
N ASN A 65 -7.06 8.88 -8.96
CA ASN A 65 -7.80 8.27 -10.08
C ASN A 65 -9.19 7.76 -9.69
N VAL A 66 -9.37 7.30 -8.45
CA VAL A 66 -10.67 6.75 -7.99
C VAL A 66 -11.51 7.74 -7.19
N CYS A 67 -11.03 8.98 -6.98
CA CYS A 67 -11.76 9.96 -6.18
C CYS A 67 -12.91 10.56 -7.00
N PRO A 68 -14.19 10.40 -6.59
CA PRO A 68 -15.35 10.82 -7.40
C PRO A 68 -15.65 12.32 -7.36
N VAL A 69 -15.10 13.03 -6.38
CA VAL A 69 -15.44 14.43 -6.07
C VAL A 69 -14.24 15.35 -6.19
N ASP A 70 -13.16 14.89 -6.81
CA ASP A 70 -11.89 15.62 -6.93
C ASP A 70 -11.38 16.19 -5.60
N SER A 71 -11.65 15.46 -4.50
CA SER A 71 -11.05 15.75 -3.21
C SER A 71 -9.57 15.40 -3.19
N ILE A 72 -9.14 14.44 -4.01
CA ILE A 72 -7.72 14.13 -4.23
C ILE A 72 -7.42 14.38 -5.70
N THR A 73 -6.46 15.25 -5.97
CA THR A 73 -5.96 15.56 -7.31
C THR A 73 -4.44 15.49 -7.34
N GLU A 74 -3.87 15.44 -8.53
CA GLU A 74 -2.47 15.74 -8.75
C GLU A 74 -2.12 17.15 -8.25
N ARG A 75 -0.88 17.34 -7.80
CA ARG A 75 -0.35 18.68 -7.55
C ARG A 75 -0.10 19.34 -8.89
N TYR A 76 -0.85 20.40 -9.20
CA TYR A 76 -0.72 21.09 -10.48
C TYR A 76 0.63 21.80 -10.60
N GLU A 77 1.31 21.59 -11.72
CA GLU A 77 2.56 22.26 -12.11
C GLU A 77 2.42 22.94 -13.49
N TYR A 78 1.35 22.65 -14.25
CA TYR A 78 1.09 23.36 -15.51
C TYR A 78 0.98 24.89 -15.35
N PRO A 79 0.57 25.50 -14.21
CA PRO A 79 0.61 26.95 -14.06
C PRO A 79 2.03 27.53 -14.09
N ASP A 80 3.01 26.82 -13.52
CA ASP A 80 4.42 27.22 -13.56
C ASP A 80 4.98 27.07 -14.98
N VAL A 81 4.61 26.01 -15.68
CA VAL A 81 4.96 25.82 -17.10
C VAL A 81 4.30 26.89 -17.97
N ARG A 82 3.04 27.26 -17.70
CA ARG A 82 2.33 28.35 -18.38
C ARG A 82 3.04 29.69 -18.20
N ALA A 83 3.60 29.95 -17.02
CA ALA A 83 4.42 31.14 -16.80
C ALA A 83 5.75 31.06 -17.57
N ALA A 84 6.40 29.89 -17.59
CA ALA A 84 7.66 29.69 -18.29
C ALA A 84 7.55 29.90 -19.81
N VAL A 85 6.47 29.43 -20.46
CA VAL A 85 6.26 29.62 -21.91
C VAL A 85 5.99 31.08 -22.29
N GLN A 86 5.63 31.93 -21.32
CA GLN A 86 5.45 33.37 -21.54
C GLN A 86 6.75 34.15 -21.35
N ASP A 87 7.77 33.55 -20.73
CA ASP A 87 9.07 34.15 -20.49
C ASP A 87 9.99 33.98 -21.71
N LYS A 88 10.28 35.08 -22.39
CA LYS A 88 11.10 35.10 -23.61
C LYS A 88 12.58 34.77 -23.37
N ASP A 89 13.03 34.79 -22.12
CA ASP A 89 14.39 34.41 -21.76
C ASP A 89 14.53 32.90 -21.48
N LYS A 90 13.41 32.16 -21.50
CA LYS A 90 13.37 30.71 -21.29
C LYS A 90 13.16 29.97 -22.60
N VAL A 91 13.60 28.71 -22.59
CA VAL A 91 13.34 27.73 -23.65
C VAL A 91 12.63 26.56 -23.02
N VAL A 92 11.34 26.41 -23.30
CA VAL A 92 10.49 25.36 -22.72
C VAL A 92 10.53 24.14 -23.62
N ILE A 93 11.06 23.05 -23.09
CA ILE A 93 11.14 21.76 -23.76
C ILE A 93 10.16 20.81 -23.07
N VAL A 94 9.25 20.20 -23.83
CA VAL A 94 8.28 19.23 -23.30
C VAL A 94 8.52 17.85 -23.90
N SER A 95 8.85 16.88 -23.06
CA SER A 95 9.04 15.48 -23.44
C SER A 95 7.82 14.63 -23.08
N THR A 96 7.28 13.87 -24.04
CA THR A 96 5.99 13.18 -23.87
C THR A 96 6.13 11.67 -23.68
N SER A 97 5.50 11.13 -22.64
CA SER A 97 5.51 9.68 -22.34
C SER A 97 4.58 8.87 -23.28
N PRO A 98 4.86 7.56 -23.50
CA PRO A 98 4.10 6.73 -24.45
C PRO A 98 2.62 6.60 -24.10
N SER A 99 2.27 6.49 -22.81
CA SER A 99 0.86 6.29 -22.42
C SER A 99 -0.04 7.53 -22.60
N VAL A 100 0.54 8.73 -22.77
CA VAL A 100 -0.24 9.97 -22.87
C VAL A 100 -0.98 10.01 -24.20
N ARG A 101 -0.28 9.71 -25.30
CA ARG A 101 -0.86 9.69 -26.66
C ARG A 101 -1.91 8.61 -26.87
N ALA A 102 -2.00 7.60 -26.01
CA ALA A 102 -3.06 6.58 -26.06
C ALA A 102 -4.28 6.90 -25.20
N ALA A 103 -4.23 7.93 -24.36
CA ALA A 103 -5.29 8.27 -23.40
C ALA A 103 -5.80 9.70 -23.52
N LEU A 104 -4.97 10.66 -23.93
CA LEU A 104 -5.30 12.10 -23.95
C LEU A 104 -6.60 12.40 -24.71
N GLY A 105 -6.90 11.67 -25.79
CA GLY A 105 -8.12 11.86 -26.58
C GLY A 105 -9.41 11.71 -25.76
N GLU A 106 -9.41 10.91 -24.70
CA GLU A 106 -10.57 10.67 -23.84
C GLU A 106 -11.04 11.95 -23.15
N GLU A 107 -10.10 12.84 -22.77
CA GLU A 107 -10.40 14.14 -22.16
C GLU A 107 -11.09 15.11 -23.13
N PHE A 108 -11.08 14.79 -24.42
CA PHE A 108 -11.69 15.55 -25.50
C PHE A 108 -12.82 14.77 -26.18
N GLY A 109 -13.36 13.74 -25.51
CA GLY A 109 -14.51 12.97 -25.97
C GLY A 109 -14.24 11.97 -27.11
N MET A 110 -12.96 11.68 -27.39
CA MET A 110 -12.59 10.62 -28.34
C MET A 110 -12.73 9.23 -27.69
N ALA A 111 -12.74 8.19 -28.52
CA ALA A 111 -12.85 6.81 -28.04
C ALA A 111 -11.64 6.39 -27.18
N ASP A 112 -11.89 5.51 -26.20
CA ASP A 112 -10.84 4.98 -25.33
C ASP A 112 -9.74 4.29 -26.15
N GLY A 113 -8.48 4.58 -25.84
CA GLY A 113 -7.34 4.07 -26.62
C GLY A 113 -7.08 4.80 -27.95
N SER A 114 -7.76 5.91 -28.27
CA SER A 114 -7.44 6.70 -29.46
C SER A 114 -5.99 7.18 -29.43
N PHE A 115 -5.21 6.83 -30.46
CA PHE A 115 -3.82 7.23 -30.59
C PHE A 115 -3.72 8.66 -31.19
N VAL A 116 -3.44 9.64 -30.33
CA VAL A 116 -3.54 11.09 -30.65
C VAL A 116 -2.19 11.82 -30.63
N GLN A 117 -1.11 11.14 -31.04
CA GLN A 117 0.25 11.69 -30.99
C GLN A 117 0.38 13.04 -31.69
N GLY A 118 -0.04 13.13 -32.96
CA GLY A 118 0.11 14.37 -33.73
C GLY A 118 -0.63 15.55 -33.11
N LYS A 119 -1.86 15.33 -32.64
CA LYS A 119 -2.67 16.34 -31.94
C LYS A 119 -2.10 16.73 -30.58
N MET A 120 -1.52 15.78 -29.85
CA MET A 120 -0.83 16.05 -28.59
C MET A 120 0.36 16.99 -28.81
N VAL A 121 1.17 16.76 -29.84
CA VAL A 121 2.30 17.63 -30.19
C VAL A 121 1.80 19.01 -30.64
N ALA A 122 0.79 19.05 -31.51
CA ALA A 122 0.18 20.29 -31.96
C ALA A 122 -0.41 21.12 -30.80
N LEU A 123 -1.02 20.46 -29.81
CA LEU A 123 -1.55 21.11 -28.60
C LEU A 123 -0.40 21.76 -27.81
N LEU A 124 0.69 21.03 -27.53
CA LEU A 124 1.83 21.56 -26.79
C LEU A 124 2.46 22.77 -27.49
N ARG A 125 2.60 22.72 -28.83
CA ARG A 125 3.09 23.86 -29.62
C ARG A 125 2.14 25.05 -29.53
N LYS A 126 0.84 24.82 -29.63
CA LYS A 126 -0.17 25.87 -29.49
C LYS A 126 -0.20 26.50 -28.09
N LEU A 127 0.18 25.73 -27.08
CA LEU A 127 0.35 26.19 -25.69
C LEU A 127 1.69 26.90 -25.43
N GLY A 128 2.59 26.95 -26.41
CA GLY A 128 3.83 27.74 -26.35
C GLY A 128 5.09 26.97 -26.01
N ALA A 129 5.10 25.63 -26.11
CA ALA A 129 6.36 24.88 -26.01
C ALA A 129 7.28 25.19 -27.21
N ASP A 130 8.56 25.48 -26.94
CA ASP A 130 9.57 25.76 -27.97
C ASP A 130 10.02 24.49 -28.69
N TYR A 131 10.17 23.40 -27.94
CA TYR A 131 10.51 22.08 -28.45
C TYR A 131 9.61 21.01 -27.83
N VAL A 132 9.13 20.09 -28.66
CA VAL A 132 8.36 18.92 -28.23
C VAL A 132 9.13 17.66 -28.61
N LEU A 133 9.58 16.92 -27.59
CA LEU A 133 10.40 15.71 -27.73
C LEU A 133 9.63 14.47 -27.28
N ASP A 134 10.20 13.30 -27.54
CA ASP A 134 9.59 12.01 -27.20
C ASP A 134 10.36 11.32 -26.07
N THR A 135 9.70 11.01 -24.95
CA THR A 135 10.32 10.22 -23.88
C THR A 135 10.58 8.77 -24.32
N ASN A 136 9.95 8.31 -25.40
CA ASN A 136 10.26 7.02 -26.01
C ASN A 136 11.70 6.94 -26.50
N PHE A 137 12.31 8.05 -26.93
CA PHE A 137 13.75 8.08 -27.22
C PHE A 137 14.55 7.63 -26.00
N ALA A 138 14.27 8.21 -24.83
CA ALA A 138 14.98 7.84 -23.61
C ALA A 138 14.54 6.48 -23.06
N ALA A 139 13.37 5.96 -23.44
CA ALA A 139 13.00 4.57 -23.15
C ALA A 139 13.88 3.59 -23.94
N ASP A 140 14.20 3.88 -25.20
CA ASP A 140 15.21 3.10 -25.94
C ASP A 140 16.57 3.17 -25.24
N LEU A 141 16.97 4.34 -24.73
CA LEU A 141 18.20 4.52 -23.96
C LEU A 141 18.19 3.66 -22.67
N THR A 142 17.07 3.66 -21.94
CA THR A 142 16.88 2.82 -20.75
C THR A 142 17.02 1.35 -21.10
N ILE A 143 16.41 0.87 -22.18
CA ILE A 143 16.51 -0.53 -22.60
C ILE A 143 17.95 -0.90 -22.94
N VAL A 144 18.71 -0.02 -23.59
CA VAL A 144 20.11 -0.30 -23.91
C VAL A 144 20.95 -0.44 -22.65
N GLU A 145 20.81 0.44 -21.64
CA GLU A 145 21.54 0.32 -20.37
C GLU A 145 21.05 -0.87 -19.51
N GLU A 146 19.74 -1.01 -19.33
CA GLU A 146 19.14 -2.00 -18.43
C GLU A 146 19.32 -3.43 -18.97
N ALA A 147 19.24 -3.64 -20.30
CA ALA A 147 19.56 -4.91 -20.92
C ALA A 147 21.06 -5.22 -20.84
N SER A 148 21.94 -4.23 -21.04
CA SER A 148 23.38 -4.41 -20.84
C SER A 148 23.71 -4.78 -19.40
N GLU A 149 23.09 -4.13 -18.42
CA GLU A 149 23.24 -4.46 -16.99
C GLU A 149 22.79 -5.90 -16.70
N LEU A 150 21.62 -6.30 -17.22
CA LEU A 150 21.10 -7.67 -17.06
C LEU A 150 22.08 -8.70 -17.62
N ILE A 151 22.64 -8.43 -18.80
CA ILE A 151 23.63 -9.31 -19.43
C ILE A 151 24.87 -9.44 -18.55
N GLU A 152 25.39 -8.34 -18.01
CA GLU A 152 26.56 -8.41 -17.13
C GLU A 152 26.26 -9.18 -15.85
N ARG A 153 25.07 -9.01 -15.24
CA ARG A 153 24.66 -9.78 -14.06
C ARG A 153 24.58 -11.27 -14.36
N VAL A 154 23.94 -11.65 -15.47
CA VAL A 154 23.73 -13.06 -15.84
C VAL A 154 25.03 -13.74 -16.29
N THR A 155 25.89 -13.04 -17.04
CA THR A 155 27.07 -13.66 -17.68
C THR A 155 28.35 -13.51 -16.86
N LYS A 156 28.48 -12.43 -16.06
CA LYS A 156 29.70 -12.11 -15.31
C LYS A 156 29.48 -12.08 -13.79
N GLY A 157 28.23 -12.08 -13.31
CA GLY A 157 27.91 -12.02 -11.89
C GLY A 157 28.26 -10.69 -11.23
N THR A 158 28.10 -9.57 -11.95
CA THR A 158 28.45 -8.22 -11.45
C THR A 158 27.55 -7.72 -10.31
N ALA A 159 26.32 -8.20 -10.22
CA ALA A 159 25.33 -7.86 -9.20
C ALA A 159 24.29 -9.01 -9.06
N PRO A 160 23.52 -9.06 -7.96
CA PRO A 160 22.67 -10.21 -7.67
C PRO A 160 21.43 -10.31 -8.58
N LEU A 161 20.89 -11.53 -8.68
CA LEU A 161 19.67 -11.87 -9.42
C LEU A 161 18.53 -12.25 -8.47
N PRO A 162 17.25 -12.01 -8.82
CA PRO A 162 16.80 -11.38 -10.07
C PRO A 162 17.18 -9.90 -10.16
N GLN A 163 17.34 -9.37 -11.36
CA GLN A 163 17.34 -7.93 -11.60
C GLN A 163 15.89 -7.44 -11.61
N PHE A 164 15.55 -6.44 -10.79
CA PHE A 164 14.26 -5.75 -10.84
C PHE A 164 14.35 -4.50 -11.69
N THR A 165 13.32 -4.22 -12.49
CA THR A 165 13.25 -2.95 -13.22
C THR A 165 13.14 -1.76 -12.28
N SER A 166 13.67 -0.61 -12.70
CA SER A 166 13.78 0.59 -11.87
C SER A 166 12.92 1.78 -12.32
N CYS A 167 12.31 1.70 -13.50
CA CYS A 167 11.70 2.86 -14.16
C CYS A 167 10.42 3.41 -13.50
N CYS A 168 9.77 2.63 -12.62
CA CYS A 168 8.56 3.01 -11.89
C CYS A 168 8.91 3.61 -10.51
N PRO A 169 8.80 4.94 -10.31
CA PRO A 169 9.26 5.57 -9.07
C PRO A 169 8.43 5.20 -7.84
N ALA A 170 7.16 4.82 -8.01
CA ALA A 170 6.34 4.33 -6.92
C ALA A 170 6.77 2.92 -6.46
N TRP A 171 7.24 2.08 -7.39
CA TRP A 171 7.87 0.80 -7.07
C TRP A 171 9.18 1.01 -6.32
N ILE A 172 10.04 1.90 -6.81
CA ILE A 172 11.28 2.27 -6.11
C ILE A 172 10.98 2.70 -4.68
N LYS A 173 10.06 3.66 -4.50
CA LYS A 173 9.71 4.14 -3.16
C LYS A 173 9.09 3.06 -2.26
N TYR A 174 8.35 2.11 -2.84
CA TYR A 174 7.86 0.94 -2.11
C TYR A 174 9.02 0.04 -1.66
N ALA A 175 9.95 -0.29 -2.55
CA ALA A 175 11.12 -1.10 -2.22
C ALA A 175 12.01 -0.42 -1.16
N GLU A 176 12.28 0.88 -1.28
CA GLU A 176 13.05 1.65 -0.29
C GLU A 176 12.42 1.59 1.11
N ILE A 177 11.08 1.59 1.21
CA ILE A 177 10.38 1.59 2.51
C ILE A 177 10.18 0.19 3.08
N TYR A 178 9.76 -0.78 2.24
CA TYR A 178 9.29 -2.08 2.70
C TYR A 178 10.28 -3.22 2.44
N HIS A 179 11.19 -3.06 1.47
CA HIS A 179 12.13 -4.10 1.04
C HIS A 179 13.55 -3.55 0.80
N PRO A 180 14.20 -2.90 1.78
CA PRO A 180 15.56 -2.40 1.56
C PRO A 180 16.55 -3.52 1.18
N GLU A 181 16.25 -4.79 1.52
CA GLU A 181 17.05 -5.96 1.13
C GLU A 181 17.11 -6.21 -0.37
N ILE A 182 16.13 -5.73 -1.16
CA ILE A 182 16.12 -5.93 -2.62
C ILE A 182 16.77 -4.76 -3.38
N LEU A 183 17.18 -3.68 -2.71
CA LEU A 183 17.80 -2.54 -3.41
C LEU A 183 19.02 -2.93 -4.26
N PRO A 184 19.92 -3.84 -3.80
CA PRO A 184 21.02 -4.33 -4.65
C PRO A 184 20.57 -5.11 -5.90
N HIS A 185 19.33 -5.60 -5.91
CA HIS A 185 18.73 -6.31 -7.03
C HIS A 185 18.07 -5.36 -8.04
N ILE A 186 17.78 -4.11 -7.69
CA ILE A 186 17.17 -3.15 -8.62
C ILE A 186 18.21 -2.71 -9.66
N SER A 187 17.77 -2.54 -10.92
CA SER A 187 18.59 -1.96 -11.98
C SER A 187 19.07 -0.56 -11.60
N THR A 188 20.34 -0.29 -11.85
CA THR A 188 20.93 1.03 -11.64
C THR A 188 20.56 2.01 -12.74
N ALA A 189 20.10 1.55 -13.90
CA ALA A 189 19.60 2.40 -14.97
C ALA A 189 18.49 3.33 -14.44
N LYS A 190 18.57 4.64 -14.73
CA LYS A 190 17.51 5.59 -14.43
C LYS A 190 16.28 5.30 -15.28
N SER A 191 15.13 5.82 -14.86
CA SER A 191 13.93 5.77 -15.71
C SER A 191 14.13 6.57 -17.01
N PRO A 192 13.27 6.38 -18.03
CA PRO A 192 13.34 7.18 -19.26
C PRO A 192 13.33 8.69 -18.99
N ILE A 193 12.53 9.17 -18.04
CA ILE A 193 12.50 10.59 -17.66
C ILE A 193 13.80 11.00 -16.95
N GLY A 194 14.31 10.15 -16.05
CA GLY A 194 15.57 10.39 -15.34
C GLY A 194 16.81 10.37 -16.26
N MET A 195 16.76 9.62 -17.36
CA MET A 195 17.79 9.64 -18.40
C MET A 195 17.62 10.83 -19.34
N GLN A 196 16.40 11.16 -19.76
CA GLN A 196 16.15 12.24 -20.71
C GLN A 196 16.50 13.61 -20.14
N GLY A 197 16.25 13.83 -18.84
CA GLY A 197 16.55 15.07 -18.12
C GLY A 197 17.97 15.58 -18.35
N PRO A 198 18.99 14.85 -17.88
CA PRO A 198 20.37 15.28 -18.04
C PRO A 198 20.82 15.28 -19.51
N THR A 199 20.29 14.38 -20.33
CA THR A 199 20.61 14.31 -21.75
C THR A 199 20.14 15.56 -22.51
N ILE A 200 18.98 16.11 -22.16
CA ILE A 200 18.46 17.35 -22.76
C ILE A 200 19.37 18.53 -22.40
N LYS A 201 19.70 18.69 -21.11
CA LYS A 201 20.50 19.83 -20.64
C LYS A 201 21.97 19.77 -21.03
N THR A 202 22.47 18.62 -21.51
CA THR A 202 23.86 18.46 -21.93
C THR A 202 23.98 18.26 -23.44
N TYR A 203 23.66 17.06 -23.94
CA TYR A 203 23.84 16.68 -25.34
C TYR A 203 22.91 17.44 -26.29
N PHE A 204 21.59 17.48 -26.01
CA PHE A 204 20.63 18.20 -26.85
C PHE A 204 20.91 19.70 -26.87
N ALA A 205 21.09 20.31 -25.69
CA ALA A 205 21.41 21.73 -25.56
C ALA A 205 22.65 22.11 -26.39
N LYS A 206 23.71 21.29 -26.34
CA LYS A 206 24.92 21.48 -27.15
C LYS A 206 24.65 21.34 -28.64
N LYS A 207 23.90 20.32 -29.07
CA LYS A 207 23.54 20.09 -30.49
C LYS A 207 22.70 21.22 -31.07
N MET A 208 21.80 21.78 -30.26
CA MET A 208 20.89 22.84 -30.66
C MET A 208 21.44 24.26 -30.43
N GLY A 209 22.60 24.39 -29.79
CA GLY A 209 23.19 25.70 -29.46
C GLY A 209 22.39 26.48 -28.41
N ILE A 210 21.75 25.79 -27.48
CA ILE A 210 20.91 26.37 -26.41
C ILE A 210 21.74 26.43 -25.12
N ASP A 211 21.66 27.55 -24.40
CA ASP A 211 22.21 27.67 -23.05
C ASP A 211 21.40 26.80 -22.08
N PRO A 212 22.01 25.78 -21.44
CA PRO A 212 21.31 24.90 -20.50
C PRO A 212 20.62 25.63 -19.34
N ALA A 213 21.12 26.79 -18.92
CA ALA A 213 20.52 27.59 -17.84
C ALA A 213 19.19 28.26 -18.23
N LYS A 214 18.90 28.36 -19.53
CA LYS A 214 17.63 28.88 -20.06
C LYS A 214 16.58 27.80 -20.24
N ILE A 215 16.97 26.53 -20.24
CA ILE A 215 16.06 25.41 -20.47
C ILE A 215 15.16 25.23 -19.26
N VAL A 216 13.84 25.24 -19.52
CA VAL A 216 12.82 24.72 -18.62
C VAL A 216 12.39 23.37 -19.19
N ASN A 217 12.86 22.30 -18.57
CA ASN A 217 12.66 20.93 -19.02
C ASN A 217 11.44 20.31 -18.34
N VAL A 218 10.45 19.91 -19.13
CA VAL A 218 9.13 19.48 -18.66
C VAL A 218 8.83 18.07 -19.15
N ALA A 219 8.46 17.18 -18.24
CA ALA A 219 7.98 15.85 -18.60
C ALA A 219 6.44 15.81 -18.59
N LEU A 220 5.83 15.50 -19.74
CA LEU A 220 4.41 15.18 -19.86
C LEU A 220 4.21 13.67 -19.70
N THR A 221 3.51 13.24 -18.66
CA THR A 221 3.50 11.82 -18.24
C THR A 221 2.17 11.36 -17.65
N PRO A 222 1.78 10.08 -17.78
CA PRO A 222 0.56 9.55 -17.14
C PRO A 222 0.66 9.43 -15.60
N CYS A 223 1.78 9.84 -14.98
CA CYS A 223 2.15 9.43 -13.64
C CYS A 223 2.47 10.61 -12.72
N VAL A 224 1.76 10.72 -11.60
CA VAL A 224 2.05 11.73 -10.58
C VAL A 224 3.29 11.41 -9.74
N ALA A 225 3.71 10.14 -9.66
CA ALA A 225 4.92 9.74 -8.93
C ALA A 225 6.20 10.27 -9.59
N LYS A 226 6.16 10.62 -10.89
CA LYS A 226 7.28 11.30 -11.57
C LYS A 226 7.57 12.68 -10.98
N LYS A 227 6.56 13.38 -10.43
CA LYS A 227 6.78 14.63 -9.67
C LYS A 227 7.68 14.40 -8.46
N PHE A 228 7.57 13.25 -7.79
CA PHE A 228 8.49 12.87 -6.71
C PHE A 228 9.88 12.51 -7.25
N GLU A 229 9.96 11.72 -8.32
CA GLU A 229 11.23 11.28 -8.89
C GLU A 229 12.15 12.43 -9.27
N ILE A 230 11.66 13.41 -10.03
CA ILE A 230 12.48 14.53 -10.50
C ILE A 230 12.98 15.45 -9.36
N ARG A 231 12.46 15.25 -8.14
CA ARG A 231 12.84 16.00 -6.93
C ARG A 231 13.80 15.24 -6.02
N ARG A 232 14.17 14.01 -6.38
CA ARG A 232 15.16 13.23 -5.64
C ARG A 232 16.54 13.90 -5.76
N GLU A 233 17.31 13.91 -4.67
CA GLU A 233 18.55 14.71 -4.57
C GLU A 233 19.66 14.25 -5.52
N GLU A 234 19.58 12.99 -5.94
CA GLU A 234 20.46 12.34 -6.91
C GLU A 234 20.07 12.61 -8.38
N MET A 235 18.92 13.23 -8.65
CA MET A 235 18.45 13.59 -10.01
C MET A 235 19.00 14.96 -10.47
N LYS A 236 20.34 15.06 -10.51
CA LYS A 236 21.09 16.28 -10.81
C LYS A 236 22.32 16.05 -11.70
N ALA A 237 22.31 15.00 -12.52
CA ALA A 237 23.49 14.64 -13.32
C ALA A 237 23.93 15.74 -14.30
N ALA A 238 23.00 16.55 -14.84
CA ALA A 238 23.34 17.73 -15.63
C ALA A 238 24.09 18.78 -14.82
N ALA A 239 23.66 19.01 -13.56
CA ALA A 239 24.32 19.96 -12.68
C ALA A 239 25.77 19.55 -12.41
N ASP A 240 25.98 18.27 -12.10
CA ASP A 240 27.31 17.73 -11.84
C ASP A 240 28.19 17.77 -13.10
N TYR A 241 27.64 17.43 -14.26
CA TYR A 241 28.36 17.46 -15.54
C TYR A 241 28.76 18.87 -15.97
N LEU A 242 27.84 19.84 -15.82
CA LEU A 242 28.03 21.22 -16.24
C LEU A 242 28.67 22.10 -15.15
N GLN A 243 28.87 21.56 -13.94
CA GLN A 243 29.29 22.30 -12.75
C GLN A 243 28.36 23.49 -12.45
N ALA A 244 27.05 23.27 -12.60
CA ALA A 244 26.01 24.27 -12.47
C ALA A 244 25.16 24.00 -11.21
N GLU A 245 25.62 24.51 -10.06
CA GLU A 245 24.96 24.32 -8.77
C GLU A 245 23.50 24.80 -8.80
N GLY A 246 22.59 23.99 -8.24
CA GLY A 246 21.15 24.29 -8.21
C GLY A 246 20.37 23.94 -9.49
N MET A 247 21.05 23.52 -10.57
CA MET A 247 20.37 23.00 -11.76
C MET A 247 19.72 21.64 -11.46
N ARG A 248 18.50 21.42 -11.96
CA ARG A 248 17.84 20.11 -11.96
C ARG A 248 17.91 19.46 -13.33
N ASP A 249 17.86 18.13 -13.38
CA ASP A 249 17.76 17.40 -14.64
C ASP A 249 16.41 17.66 -15.35
N MET A 250 15.33 17.63 -14.57
CA MET A 250 13.95 17.90 -14.99
C MET A 250 13.35 18.95 -14.03
N ASP A 251 12.71 19.99 -14.58
CA ASP A 251 12.22 21.12 -13.80
C ASP A 251 10.78 20.90 -13.34
N PHE A 252 9.92 20.41 -14.25
CA PHE A 252 8.50 20.17 -13.98
C PHE A 252 8.01 18.86 -14.59
N VAL A 253 6.91 18.35 -14.02
CA VAL A 253 6.14 17.23 -14.53
C VAL A 253 4.69 17.67 -14.65
N ILE A 254 4.10 17.55 -15.84
CA ILE A 254 2.66 17.74 -16.04
C ILE A 254 2.01 16.41 -16.42
N THR A 255 0.80 16.18 -15.94
CA THR A 255 0.05 14.95 -16.24
C THR A 255 -0.83 15.07 -17.48
N THR A 256 -1.34 13.94 -17.98
CA THR A 256 -2.33 13.90 -19.07
C THR A 256 -3.55 14.79 -18.76
N ARG A 257 -4.08 14.70 -17.53
CA ARG A 257 -5.20 15.56 -17.08
C ARG A 257 -4.83 17.03 -16.98
N GLU A 258 -3.61 17.35 -16.52
CA GLU A 258 -3.11 18.73 -16.46
C GLU A 258 -3.00 19.35 -17.85
N LEU A 259 -2.48 18.62 -18.84
CA LEU A 259 -2.42 19.09 -20.23
C LEU A 259 -3.83 19.34 -20.78
N ALA A 260 -4.74 18.39 -20.61
CA ALA A 260 -6.11 18.54 -21.07
C ALA A 260 -6.82 19.74 -20.42
N ARG A 261 -6.62 19.93 -19.10
CA ARG A 261 -7.12 21.09 -18.37
C ARG A 261 -6.54 22.40 -18.93
N TRP A 262 -5.23 22.48 -19.13
CA TRP A 262 -4.60 23.66 -19.69
C TRP A 262 -5.13 23.98 -21.08
N GLY A 263 -5.22 22.98 -21.97
CA GLY A 263 -5.79 23.15 -23.31
C GLY A 263 -7.23 23.70 -23.29
N ARG A 264 -8.08 23.18 -22.39
CA ARG A 264 -9.47 23.66 -22.23
C ARG A 264 -9.53 25.09 -21.69
N GLU A 265 -8.67 25.44 -20.73
CA GLU A 265 -8.61 26.80 -20.17
C GLU A 265 -8.17 27.85 -21.21
N GLU A 266 -7.31 27.47 -22.15
CA GLU A 266 -6.91 28.32 -23.29
C GLU A 266 -7.93 28.31 -24.45
N GLY A 267 -9.07 27.62 -24.29
CA GLY A 267 -10.11 27.54 -25.32
C GLY A 267 -9.69 26.83 -26.60
N ILE A 268 -8.72 25.90 -26.53
CA ILE A 268 -8.23 25.17 -27.68
C ILE A 268 -9.19 24.03 -28.03
N ASP A 269 -9.76 24.07 -29.24
CA ASP A 269 -10.48 22.92 -29.81
C ASP A 269 -9.50 21.84 -30.27
N PHE A 270 -9.29 20.84 -29.42
CA PHE A 270 -8.37 19.73 -29.66
C PHE A 270 -8.73 18.90 -30.91
N ALA A 271 -10.02 18.70 -31.18
CA ALA A 271 -10.47 17.88 -32.31
C ALA A 271 -10.11 18.54 -33.65
N SER A 272 -10.09 19.88 -33.68
CA SER A 272 -9.72 20.66 -34.87
C SER A 272 -8.22 20.79 -35.14
N LEU A 273 -7.36 20.36 -34.20
CA LEU A 273 -5.91 20.47 -34.39
C LEU A 273 -5.43 19.59 -35.54
N GLU A 274 -4.63 20.18 -36.42
CA GLU A 274 -3.84 19.42 -37.39
C GLU A 274 -2.68 18.72 -36.68
N ASP A 275 -2.35 17.53 -37.14
CA ASP A 275 -1.27 16.74 -36.54
C ASP A 275 0.08 17.44 -36.78
N SER A 276 0.94 17.44 -35.75
CA SER A 276 2.31 17.95 -35.83
C SER A 276 3.30 16.86 -35.45
N ASP A 277 4.47 16.90 -36.08
CA ASP A 277 5.59 16.02 -35.76
C ASP A 277 6.37 16.53 -34.55
N PHE A 278 7.06 15.61 -33.86
CA PHE A 278 8.08 15.93 -32.85
C PHE A 278 9.25 16.70 -33.47
N ASP A 279 9.98 17.42 -32.63
CA ASP A 279 11.22 18.06 -33.03
C ASP A 279 12.33 17.03 -33.27
N LYS A 280 13.27 17.39 -34.14
CA LYS A 280 14.43 16.53 -34.46
C LYS A 280 15.38 16.43 -33.27
N PHE A 281 16.13 15.32 -33.23
CA PHE A 281 17.01 14.93 -32.13
C PHE A 281 16.21 14.61 -30.88
N MET A 282 16.03 13.31 -30.58
CA MET A 282 15.18 12.79 -29.48
C MET A 282 13.66 12.86 -29.72
N GLY A 283 13.22 12.98 -30.98
CA GLY A 283 11.82 12.86 -31.37
C GLY A 283 11.44 11.49 -31.94
N GLU A 284 12.41 10.72 -32.45
CA GLU A 284 12.22 9.39 -33.01
C GLU A 284 12.50 8.29 -31.97
N ALA A 285 11.72 7.21 -32.02
CA ALA A 285 11.84 6.08 -31.12
C ALA A 285 11.50 4.76 -31.82
N SER A 286 11.89 3.64 -31.21
CA SER A 286 11.52 2.31 -31.68
C SER A 286 10.14 1.88 -31.15
N GLY A 287 9.54 0.89 -31.80
CA GLY A 287 8.32 0.23 -31.31
C GLY A 287 8.50 -0.43 -29.93
N ALA A 288 9.72 -0.85 -29.57
CA ALA A 288 10.03 -1.34 -28.23
C ALA A 288 9.83 -0.25 -27.15
N ALA A 289 10.18 1.00 -27.46
CA ALA A 289 9.91 2.12 -26.57
C ALA A 289 8.43 2.52 -26.51
N VAL A 290 7.66 2.33 -27.59
CA VAL A 290 6.22 2.62 -27.60
C VAL A 290 5.46 1.74 -26.61
N ILE A 291 5.81 0.45 -26.52
CA ILE A 291 5.12 -0.50 -25.62
C ILE A 291 5.53 -0.35 -24.15
N PHE A 292 6.54 0.46 -23.83
CA PHE A 292 7.01 0.71 -22.45
C PHE A 292 5.88 1.20 -21.51
N GLY A 293 4.82 1.79 -22.09
CA GLY A 293 3.62 2.22 -21.35
C GLY A 293 2.76 1.08 -20.79
N ASN A 294 2.93 -0.14 -21.30
CA ASN A 294 2.15 -1.34 -20.96
C ASN A 294 2.87 -2.19 -19.91
N THR A 295 2.11 -2.85 -19.04
CA THR A 295 2.67 -3.91 -18.18
C THR A 295 3.14 -5.09 -19.03
N GLY A 296 4.43 -5.41 -18.94
CA GLY A 296 5.14 -6.39 -19.76
C GLY A 296 5.86 -5.79 -20.97
N GLY A 297 5.65 -4.50 -21.25
CA GLY A 297 6.29 -3.83 -22.38
C GLY A 297 7.77 -3.57 -22.17
N VAL A 298 8.19 -3.25 -20.93
CA VAL A 298 9.61 -3.07 -20.59
C VAL A 298 10.34 -4.41 -20.72
N MET A 299 9.73 -5.47 -20.18
CA MET A 299 10.19 -6.84 -20.30
C MET A 299 10.37 -7.25 -21.77
N GLU A 300 9.34 -7.07 -22.60
CA GLU A 300 9.38 -7.41 -24.02
C GLU A 300 10.49 -6.63 -24.75
N ALA A 301 10.59 -5.32 -24.50
CA ALA A 301 11.62 -4.45 -25.08
C ALA A 301 13.06 -4.85 -24.68
N ALA A 302 13.27 -5.16 -23.40
CA ALA A 302 14.56 -5.59 -22.87
C ALA A 302 14.99 -6.92 -23.48
N LEU A 303 14.06 -7.88 -23.61
CA LEU A 303 14.34 -9.19 -24.19
C LEU A 303 14.67 -9.11 -25.69
N ARG A 304 14.01 -8.22 -26.45
CA ARG A 304 14.36 -7.97 -27.87
C ARG A 304 15.83 -7.55 -28.02
N THR A 305 16.32 -6.67 -27.14
CA THR A 305 17.71 -6.19 -27.18
C THR A 305 18.69 -7.20 -26.58
N ALA A 306 18.35 -7.79 -25.43
CA ALA A 306 19.21 -8.74 -24.75
C ALA A 306 19.50 -9.99 -25.60
N TYR A 307 18.50 -10.45 -26.38
CA TYR A 307 18.69 -11.58 -27.29
C TYR A 307 19.83 -11.34 -28.28
N GLU A 308 19.83 -10.19 -28.98
CA GLU A 308 20.86 -9.90 -29.98
C GLU A 308 22.22 -9.65 -29.35
N TYR A 309 22.27 -8.99 -28.20
CA TYR A 309 23.54 -8.75 -27.50
C TYR A 309 24.19 -10.05 -26.97
N ILE A 310 23.39 -11.03 -26.54
CA ILE A 310 23.89 -12.33 -26.06
C ILE A 310 24.26 -13.26 -27.22
N THR A 311 23.41 -13.33 -28.26
CA THR A 311 23.54 -14.33 -29.32
C THR A 311 24.34 -13.86 -30.52
N GLY A 312 24.37 -12.54 -30.78
CA GLY A 312 24.86 -11.96 -32.04
C GLY A 312 23.93 -12.21 -33.23
N GLU A 313 22.75 -12.81 -33.00
CA GLU A 313 21.74 -13.11 -34.02
C GLU A 313 20.57 -12.14 -33.92
N THR A 314 19.84 -11.96 -35.03
CA THR A 314 18.60 -11.16 -35.01
C THR A 314 17.55 -11.79 -34.09
N ALA A 315 16.87 -10.96 -33.30
CA ALA A 315 15.77 -11.38 -32.44
C ALA A 315 14.69 -12.10 -33.26
N PRO A 316 14.26 -13.31 -32.85
CA PRO A 316 13.23 -14.04 -33.58
C PRO A 316 11.87 -13.35 -33.49
N ASP A 317 11.00 -13.56 -34.49
CA ASP A 317 9.68 -12.94 -34.61
C ASP A 317 8.81 -13.08 -33.34
N VAL A 318 8.96 -14.18 -32.60
CA VAL A 318 8.26 -14.44 -31.34
C VAL A 318 8.53 -13.38 -30.27
N LEU A 319 9.70 -12.73 -30.25
CA LEU A 319 10.01 -11.65 -29.30
C LEU A 319 9.31 -10.33 -29.63
N PHE A 320 8.72 -10.20 -30.82
CA PHE A 320 7.94 -9.04 -31.23
C PHE A 320 6.44 -9.19 -30.97
N GLN A 321 6.02 -10.39 -30.55
CA GLN A 321 4.68 -10.74 -30.09
C GLN A 321 4.81 -11.76 -28.95
N LEU A 322 5.45 -11.34 -27.87
CA LEU A 322 5.79 -12.23 -26.76
C LEU A 322 4.57 -12.45 -25.86
N GLU A 323 3.59 -13.23 -26.33
CA GLU A 323 2.30 -13.44 -25.65
C GLU A 323 2.39 -13.78 -24.15
N PRO A 324 3.36 -14.60 -23.66
CA PRO A 324 3.48 -14.89 -22.22
C PRO A 324 3.75 -13.68 -21.33
N VAL A 325 4.34 -12.60 -21.87
CA VAL A 325 4.57 -11.36 -21.10
C VAL A 325 3.49 -10.31 -21.35
N ARG A 326 2.59 -10.55 -22.31
CA ARG A 326 1.42 -9.72 -22.62
C ARG A 326 0.19 -10.16 -21.82
N GLY A 327 -0.89 -9.40 -21.90
CA GLY A 327 -2.12 -9.63 -21.12
C GLY A 327 -2.32 -8.66 -19.94
N TYR A 328 -3.18 -9.05 -19.00
CA TYR A 328 -3.65 -8.19 -17.92
C TYR A 328 -3.68 -8.87 -16.54
N ASP A 329 -3.14 -10.08 -16.41
CA ASP A 329 -3.05 -10.75 -15.11
C ASP A 329 -2.01 -10.06 -14.21
N GLY A 330 -2.30 -10.01 -12.91
CA GLY A 330 -1.50 -9.25 -11.93
C GLY A 330 -0.06 -9.74 -11.76
N ILE A 331 0.18 -11.04 -11.97
CA ILE A 331 1.51 -11.66 -12.05
C ILE A 331 1.50 -12.56 -13.28
N ARG A 332 2.52 -12.41 -14.13
CA ARG A 332 2.76 -13.27 -15.29
C ARG A 332 4.20 -13.74 -15.28
N GLU A 333 4.41 -14.93 -15.78
CA GLU A 333 5.71 -15.59 -15.77
C GLU A 333 5.99 -16.17 -17.15
N ALA A 334 7.25 -16.12 -17.57
CA ALA A 334 7.68 -16.75 -18.81
C ALA A 334 9.08 -17.32 -18.63
N GLU A 335 9.38 -18.35 -19.42
CA GLU A 335 10.72 -18.90 -19.57
C GLU A 335 11.10 -18.87 -21.04
N LEU A 336 12.26 -18.29 -21.33
CA LEU A 336 12.71 -18.01 -22.69
C LEU A 336 14.13 -18.50 -22.87
N LYS A 337 14.37 -19.19 -23.98
CA LYS A 337 15.72 -19.59 -24.34
C LYS A 337 16.42 -18.45 -25.07
N VAL A 338 17.48 -17.91 -24.48
CA VAL A 338 18.32 -16.86 -25.07
C VAL A 338 19.73 -17.41 -25.25
N GLY A 339 20.05 -17.85 -26.47
CA GLY A 339 21.25 -18.64 -26.73
C GLY A 339 21.25 -19.95 -25.92
N ASN A 340 22.23 -20.08 -25.02
CA ASN A 340 22.36 -21.24 -24.13
C ASN A 340 21.76 -21.02 -22.73
N LEU A 341 21.11 -19.87 -22.49
CA LEU A 341 20.56 -19.51 -21.18
C LEU A 341 19.03 -19.68 -21.18
N ASP A 342 18.50 -20.35 -20.15
CA ASP A 342 17.07 -20.44 -19.88
C ASP A 342 16.66 -19.26 -18.98
N VAL A 343 16.23 -18.17 -19.60
CA VAL A 343 15.90 -16.90 -18.94
C VAL A 343 14.47 -16.95 -18.42
N ARG A 344 14.34 -17.21 -17.13
CA ARG A 344 13.10 -17.07 -16.35
C ARG A 344 12.81 -15.61 -16.02
N VAL A 345 11.63 -15.12 -16.39
CA VAL A 345 11.19 -13.73 -16.18
C VAL A 345 9.83 -13.66 -15.50
N ALA A 346 9.59 -12.57 -14.77
CA ALA A 346 8.28 -12.26 -14.21
C ALA A 346 7.88 -10.81 -14.50
N ILE A 347 6.58 -10.61 -14.65
CA ILE A 347 5.96 -9.30 -14.89
C ILE A 347 4.88 -9.16 -13.84
N VAL A 348 4.99 -8.14 -13.02
CA VAL A 348 4.02 -7.87 -11.97
C VAL A 348 3.55 -6.44 -12.04
N TYR A 349 2.25 -6.25 -11.86
CA TYR A 349 1.70 -4.95 -11.55
C TYR A 349 0.92 -4.94 -10.24
N GLY A 350 0.91 -3.78 -9.59
CA GLY A 350 0.36 -3.61 -8.25
C GLY A 350 1.37 -4.10 -7.21
N THR A 351 1.74 -3.22 -6.28
CA THR A 351 2.70 -3.56 -5.21
C THR A 351 2.17 -4.64 -4.26
N ALA A 352 0.85 -4.81 -4.17
CA ALA A 352 0.26 -5.96 -3.46
C ALA A 352 0.55 -7.31 -4.14
N ASN A 353 0.67 -7.35 -5.47
CA ASN A 353 1.12 -8.55 -6.17
C ASN A 353 2.65 -8.68 -6.12
N ALA A 354 3.37 -7.56 -6.14
CA ALA A 354 4.82 -7.57 -5.96
C ALA A 354 5.20 -8.20 -4.61
N GLU A 355 4.48 -7.90 -3.52
CA GLU A 355 4.69 -8.54 -2.21
C GLU A 355 4.59 -10.07 -2.29
N LYS A 356 3.59 -10.60 -2.99
CA LYS A 356 3.40 -12.05 -3.18
C LYS A 356 4.58 -12.65 -3.93
N LEU A 357 5.00 -12.02 -5.03
CA LEU A 357 6.15 -12.46 -5.81
C LEU A 357 7.45 -12.42 -4.99
N LEU A 358 7.65 -11.36 -4.20
CA LEU A 358 8.80 -11.25 -3.30
C LEU A 358 8.79 -12.30 -2.20
N ALA A 359 7.61 -12.66 -1.67
CA ALA A 359 7.49 -13.77 -0.73
C ALA A 359 7.89 -15.11 -1.38
N ASP A 360 7.47 -15.38 -2.62
CA ASP A 360 7.86 -16.59 -3.36
C ASP A 360 9.37 -16.65 -3.64
N ILE A 361 9.97 -15.51 -4.02
CA ILE A 361 11.41 -15.39 -4.22
C ILE A 361 12.17 -15.65 -2.90
N ARG A 362 11.75 -15.01 -1.80
CA ARG A 362 12.37 -15.18 -0.47
C ARG A 362 12.28 -16.62 0.06
N ASN A 363 11.15 -17.28 -0.17
CA ASN A 363 10.93 -18.67 0.23
C ASN A 363 11.65 -19.68 -0.68
N GLY A 364 12.25 -19.23 -1.78
CA GLY A 364 12.93 -20.08 -2.75
C GLY A 364 11.97 -20.95 -3.58
N THR A 365 10.66 -20.67 -3.57
CA THR A 365 9.66 -21.40 -4.38
C THR A 365 9.74 -21.01 -5.85
N LYS A 366 10.21 -19.80 -6.15
CA LYS A 366 10.41 -19.26 -7.49
C LYS A 366 11.79 -18.61 -7.62
N GLN A 367 12.37 -18.71 -8.81
CA GLN A 367 13.65 -18.07 -9.15
C GLN A 367 13.53 -17.42 -10.52
N TYR A 368 13.96 -16.17 -10.62
CA TYR A 368 13.93 -15.37 -11.84
C TYR A 368 15.29 -14.76 -12.11
N HIS A 369 15.53 -14.40 -13.37
CA HIS A 369 16.68 -13.59 -13.77
C HIS A 369 16.29 -12.11 -13.90
N PHE A 370 15.08 -11.83 -14.37
CA PHE A 370 14.61 -10.47 -14.60
C PHE A 370 13.14 -10.32 -14.22
N VAL A 371 12.81 -9.27 -13.49
CA VAL A 371 11.46 -9.01 -12.99
C VAL A 371 11.05 -7.57 -13.30
N GLU A 372 10.01 -7.41 -14.12
CA GLU A 372 9.38 -6.11 -14.34
C GLU A 372 8.35 -5.84 -13.24
N VAL A 373 8.45 -4.66 -12.61
CA VAL A 373 7.50 -4.23 -11.58
C VAL A 373 6.90 -2.87 -11.91
N MET A 374 5.58 -2.84 -12.06
CA MET A 374 4.79 -1.63 -12.27
C MET A 374 3.80 -1.42 -11.11
N THR A 375 3.74 -0.24 -10.51
CA THR A 375 2.79 -0.05 -9.39
C THR A 375 1.32 0.01 -9.84
N CYS A 376 1.05 0.50 -11.06
CA CYS A 376 -0.31 0.81 -11.50
C CYS A 376 -0.92 -0.33 -12.34
N PRO A 377 -2.24 -0.60 -12.24
CA PRO A 377 -2.90 -1.59 -13.08
C PRO A 377 -2.73 -1.31 -14.58
N GLY A 378 -2.31 -2.32 -15.33
CA GLY A 378 -2.00 -2.18 -16.76
C GLY A 378 -0.66 -1.49 -17.08
N GLY A 379 0.13 -1.11 -16.07
CA GLY A 379 1.36 -0.33 -16.23
C GLY A 379 1.12 1.18 -16.21
N CYS A 380 1.98 1.95 -16.87
CA CYS A 380 1.88 3.41 -16.96
C CYS A 380 0.55 3.87 -17.61
N ILE A 381 -0.07 3.03 -18.43
CA ILE A 381 -1.36 3.28 -19.07
C ILE A 381 -2.51 3.56 -18.08
N GLY A 382 -2.40 3.00 -16.87
CA GLY A 382 -3.32 3.18 -15.76
C GLY A 382 -2.79 4.12 -14.68
N GLY A 383 -1.74 4.90 -15.00
CA GLY A 383 -1.07 5.80 -14.05
C GLY A 383 -2.00 6.83 -13.40
N GLY A 384 -1.62 7.28 -12.20
CA GLY A 384 -2.41 8.18 -11.37
C GLY A 384 -2.71 9.56 -11.96
N GLY A 385 -2.13 9.92 -13.10
CA GLY A 385 -2.34 11.18 -13.84
C GLY A 385 -3.14 11.03 -15.14
N GLN A 386 -3.64 9.83 -15.44
CA GLN A 386 -4.42 9.54 -16.65
C GLN A 386 -5.88 9.99 -16.56
N PRO A 387 -6.59 10.17 -17.68
CA PRO A 387 -8.01 10.47 -17.65
C PRO A 387 -8.78 9.47 -16.78
N LYS A 388 -9.74 9.98 -16.02
CA LYS A 388 -10.63 9.18 -15.18
C LYS A 388 -12.08 9.39 -15.60
N ASP A 389 -12.73 8.29 -15.95
CA ASP A 389 -14.16 8.20 -16.17
C ASP A 389 -14.68 7.12 -15.22
N LEU A 390 -15.54 7.52 -14.28
CA LEU A 390 -16.03 6.63 -13.22
C LEU A 390 -17.27 5.85 -13.65
N ASP A 391 -17.87 6.20 -14.79
CA ASP A 391 -19.03 5.52 -15.34
C ASP A 391 -18.63 4.33 -16.25
N LYS A 392 -17.35 4.23 -16.61
CA LYS A 392 -16.78 3.17 -17.44
C LYS A 392 -16.09 2.08 -16.62
N ASP A 393 -16.02 0.88 -17.21
CA ASP A 393 -15.13 -0.17 -16.72
C ASP A 393 -13.66 0.25 -16.95
N ARG A 394 -12.96 0.50 -15.86
CA ARG A 394 -11.57 0.98 -15.88
C ARG A 394 -10.60 -0.02 -16.49
N ASP A 395 -10.86 -1.32 -16.38
CA ASP A 395 -9.97 -2.34 -16.94
C ASP A 395 -10.15 -2.43 -18.46
N GLU A 396 -11.38 -2.32 -18.97
CA GLU A 396 -11.63 -2.26 -20.41
C GLU A 396 -11.04 -1.00 -21.07
N VAL A 397 -11.10 0.15 -20.39
CA VAL A 397 -10.42 1.38 -20.82
C VAL A 397 -8.90 1.15 -20.90
N ARG A 398 -8.29 0.56 -19.84
CA ARG A 398 -6.85 0.28 -19.83
C ARG A 398 -6.45 -0.72 -20.93
N LYS A 399 -7.24 -1.77 -21.17
CA LYS A 399 -7.02 -2.73 -22.26
C LYS A 399 -7.07 -2.06 -23.63
N SER A 400 -8.01 -1.14 -23.83
CA SER A 400 -8.12 -0.37 -25.09
C SER A 400 -6.87 0.50 -25.32
N ARG A 401 -6.40 1.18 -24.28
CA ARG A 401 -5.14 1.95 -24.33
C ARG A 401 -3.91 1.04 -24.56
N ILE A 402 -3.85 -0.15 -23.96
CA ILE A 402 -2.78 -1.14 -24.18
C ILE A 402 -2.76 -1.61 -25.64
N ALA A 403 -3.92 -1.94 -26.20
CA ALA A 403 -4.08 -2.39 -27.58
C ALA A 403 -3.59 -1.31 -28.57
N SER A 404 -3.86 -0.05 -28.27
CA SER A 404 -3.37 1.10 -29.04
C SER A 404 -1.85 1.14 -29.17
N LEU A 405 -1.13 0.97 -28.05
CA LEU A 405 0.35 0.97 -28.06
C LEU A 405 0.94 -0.25 -28.78
N TYR A 406 0.34 -1.44 -28.60
CA TYR A 406 0.78 -2.64 -29.34
C TYR A 406 0.51 -2.54 -30.85
N ALA A 407 -0.63 -1.96 -31.25
CA ALA A 407 -0.94 -1.72 -32.65
C ALA A 407 0.08 -0.76 -33.28
N GLN A 408 0.50 0.26 -32.54
CA GLN A 408 1.53 1.19 -33.00
C GLN A 408 2.89 0.50 -33.14
N ASP A 409 3.36 -0.28 -32.16
CA ASP A 409 4.61 -1.05 -32.29
C ASP A 409 4.57 -2.00 -33.50
N ALA A 410 3.45 -2.69 -33.73
CA ALA A 410 3.29 -3.58 -34.88
C ALA A 410 3.34 -2.87 -36.24
N ALA A 411 2.94 -1.59 -36.30
CA ALA A 411 2.97 -0.78 -37.51
C ALA A 411 4.35 -0.17 -37.83
N MET A 412 5.28 -0.17 -36.87
CA MET A 412 6.60 0.44 -37.03
C MET A 412 7.59 -0.52 -37.68
N SER A 413 8.49 0.03 -38.51
CA SER A 413 9.63 -0.73 -39.06
C SER A 413 10.75 -0.89 -38.04
N LEU A 414 11.08 0.19 -37.31
CA LEU A 414 12.05 0.18 -36.23
C LEU A 414 11.38 -0.30 -34.94
N ARG A 415 11.71 -1.51 -34.48
CA ARG A 415 11.07 -2.16 -33.32
C ARG A 415 12.03 -2.64 -32.25
N LYS A 416 13.31 -2.27 -32.35
CA LYS A 416 14.38 -2.61 -31.40
C LYS A 416 15.11 -1.35 -30.95
N SER A 417 15.28 -1.19 -29.65
CA SER A 417 15.86 0.02 -29.05
C SER A 417 17.30 0.29 -29.50
N HIS A 418 18.14 -0.75 -29.51
CA HIS A 418 19.53 -0.65 -29.94
C HIS A 418 19.71 -0.40 -31.45
N GLU A 419 18.64 -0.47 -32.24
CA GLU A 419 18.68 -0.11 -33.67
C GLU A 419 18.31 1.34 -33.95
N ASN A 420 17.77 2.06 -32.97
CA ASN A 420 17.39 3.46 -33.11
C ASN A 420 18.63 4.30 -33.53
N PRO A 421 18.60 4.98 -34.69
CA PRO A 421 19.73 5.75 -35.19
C PRO A 421 20.18 6.86 -34.22
N ASP A 422 19.25 7.54 -33.57
CA ASP A 422 19.58 8.61 -32.60
C ASP A 422 20.26 8.01 -31.36
N ILE A 423 19.90 6.78 -30.96
CA ILE A 423 20.55 6.08 -29.84
C ILE A 423 21.96 5.66 -30.21
N LYS A 424 22.17 5.11 -31.41
CA LYS A 424 23.53 4.80 -31.90
C LYS A 424 24.40 6.06 -31.92
N ALA A 425 23.85 7.16 -32.45
CA ALA A 425 24.57 8.43 -32.54
C ALA A 425 24.94 8.99 -31.17
N ILE A 426 24.04 8.96 -30.17
CA ILE A 426 24.36 9.53 -28.85
C ILE A 426 25.41 8.71 -28.10
N TYR A 427 25.44 7.39 -28.26
CA TYR A 427 26.54 6.59 -27.73
C TYR A 427 27.84 6.88 -28.48
N GLU A 428 27.85 6.90 -29.81
CA GLU A 428 29.07 7.18 -30.57
C GLU A 428 29.67 8.56 -30.25
N GLU A 429 28.82 9.59 -30.13
CA GLU A 429 29.25 10.97 -30.02
C GLU A 429 29.43 11.46 -28.57
N PHE A 430 28.75 10.84 -27.59
CA PHE A 430 28.65 11.36 -26.23
C PHE A 430 28.92 10.29 -25.18
N TYR A 431 28.05 9.29 -25.02
CA TYR A 431 28.14 8.32 -23.92
C TYR A 431 29.21 7.23 -24.13
N GLY A 432 29.78 7.10 -25.32
CA GLY A 432 30.69 6.03 -25.71
C GLY A 432 29.98 4.70 -25.95
N LYS A 433 29.75 3.93 -24.88
CA LYS A 433 29.08 2.62 -24.93
C LYS A 433 28.17 2.46 -23.71
N PRO A 434 27.21 1.53 -23.73
CA PRO A 434 26.43 1.20 -22.54
C PRO A 434 27.35 0.79 -21.39
N LEU A 435 27.01 1.20 -20.17
CA LEU A 435 27.81 1.00 -18.96
C LEU A 435 29.23 1.60 -19.04
N SER A 436 29.45 2.64 -19.86
CA SER A 436 30.68 3.42 -19.79
C SER A 436 30.70 4.29 -18.53
N GLU A 437 31.87 4.79 -18.13
CA GLU A 437 31.99 5.69 -16.97
C GLU A 437 31.08 6.94 -17.09
N LEU A 438 30.95 7.50 -18.30
CA LEU A 438 30.06 8.66 -18.50
C LEU A 438 28.59 8.24 -18.51
N ALA A 439 28.27 7.11 -19.14
CA ALA A 439 26.91 6.56 -19.13
C ALA A 439 26.46 6.26 -17.69
N GLU A 440 27.28 5.59 -16.88
CA GLU A 440 27.01 5.33 -15.47
C GLU A 440 26.75 6.62 -14.67
N LYS A 441 27.61 7.63 -14.81
CA LYS A 441 27.44 8.91 -14.10
C LYS A 441 26.16 9.65 -14.49
N MET A 442 25.76 9.57 -15.77
CA MET A 442 24.65 10.38 -16.29
C MET A 442 23.31 9.65 -16.27
N LEU A 443 23.33 8.36 -16.57
CA LEU A 443 22.17 7.53 -16.87
C LEU A 443 21.88 6.50 -15.78
N HIS A 444 22.76 6.32 -14.78
CA HIS A 444 22.54 5.40 -13.67
C HIS A 444 22.38 6.13 -12.34
N THR A 445 21.83 5.44 -11.35
CA THR A 445 21.53 5.95 -10.02
C THR A 445 21.55 4.83 -8.99
N SER A 446 21.41 5.19 -7.72
CA SER A 446 21.30 4.26 -6.60
C SER A 446 20.14 4.67 -5.69
N TYR A 447 19.65 3.72 -4.90
CA TYR A 447 18.49 3.90 -4.03
C TYR A 447 18.88 3.76 -2.57
N GLU A 448 18.06 4.30 -1.67
CA GLU A 448 18.38 4.41 -0.26
C GLU A 448 17.38 3.64 0.60
N ASP A 449 17.85 3.04 1.69
CA ASP A 449 16.98 2.44 2.70
C ASP A 449 16.15 3.54 3.40
N ARG A 450 14.82 3.44 3.26
CA ARG A 450 13.82 4.32 3.87
C ARG A 450 12.88 3.55 4.79
N SER A 451 13.25 2.35 5.23
CA SER A 451 12.46 1.51 6.16
C SER A 451 12.24 2.16 7.53
N SER A 452 13.07 3.14 7.88
CA SER A 452 12.86 4.01 9.04
C SER A 452 11.52 4.75 9.01
N ILE A 453 10.93 5.00 7.84
CA ILE A 453 9.63 5.70 7.70
C ILE A 453 8.49 4.95 8.41
N ILE A 454 8.49 3.62 8.35
CA ILE A 454 7.48 2.76 9.00
C ILE A 454 7.91 2.28 10.39
N ASN A 455 9.14 2.59 10.80
CA ASN A 455 9.73 2.16 12.07
C ASN A 455 10.22 3.35 12.93
N ARG A 456 9.65 4.55 12.78
CA ARG A 456 10.26 5.79 13.28
C ARG A 456 10.54 5.79 14.78
N LYS A 457 9.65 5.22 15.59
CA LYS A 457 9.85 5.09 17.04
C LYS A 457 10.99 4.15 17.44
N ASN A 458 11.39 3.24 16.54
CA ASN A 458 12.50 2.30 16.74
C ASN A 458 13.82 2.81 16.12
N THR A 459 13.86 4.04 15.59
CA THR A 459 15.08 4.60 14.99
C THR A 459 16.01 5.23 16.04
N PRO A 460 17.34 5.17 15.84
CA PRO A 460 18.30 5.82 16.73
C PRO A 460 18.07 7.34 16.88
N ALA A 461 17.50 8.00 15.87
CA ALA A 461 17.18 9.43 15.89
C ALA A 461 16.00 9.77 16.83
N ALA A 462 14.98 8.91 16.90
CA ALA A 462 13.90 9.05 17.88
C ALA A 462 14.37 8.84 19.33
N GLN A 463 15.47 8.09 19.51
CA GLN A 463 16.13 7.88 20.81
C GLN A 463 17.09 9.04 21.18
N ALA A 464 17.39 9.97 20.27
CA ALA A 464 18.30 11.08 20.50
C ALA A 464 17.61 12.35 21.06
N GLY A 465 16.27 12.41 21.06
CA GLY A 465 15.48 13.60 21.40
C GLY A 465 15.10 13.79 22.87
N THR A 466 15.45 12.86 23.77
CA THR A 466 15.11 12.96 25.20
C THR A 466 16.37 12.76 26.05
N GLN A 467 17.09 13.84 26.33
CA GLN A 467 18.06 13.87 27.43
C GLN A 467 17.38 14.29 28.73
N GLU A 468 17.27 13.37 29.69
CA GLU A 468 18.04 13.51 30.93
C GLU A 468 18.19 12.19 31.70
N LYS A 469 19.47 11.88 31.97
CA LYS A 469 20.05 11.13 33.12
C LYS A 469 20.01 9.59 33.11
N THR A 470 21.01 9.07 32.38
CA THR A 470 21.86 7.90 32.67
C THR A 470 21.73 7.20 34.03
N VAL A 471 21.63 5.86 34.01
CA VAL A 471 22.52 4.94 34.73
C VAL A 471 22.72 3.67 33.90
N LYS A 472 23.99 3.29 33.67
CA LYS A 472 24.42 2.00 33.13
C LYS A 472 24.10 0.88 34.12
N GLY A 473 23.45 -0.19 33.67
CA GLY A 473 23.32 -1.43 34.42
C GLY A 473 22.65 -2.50 33.56
N GLU A 474 23.37 -3.57 33.27
CA GLU A 474 22.77 -4.82 32.80
C GLU A 474 21.83 -5.33 33.90
N ASN A 475 20.51 -5.22 33.74
CA ASN A 475 19.57 -5.59 34.79
C ASN A 475 18.98 -6.99 34.55
N ASN A 476 19.54 -7.97 35.23
CA ASN A 476 18.85 -9.20 35.64
C ASN A 476 17.90 -8.84 36.80
N MET A 477 16.74 -8.23 36.48
CA MET A 477 15.75 -7.89 37.51
C MET A 477 15.00 -9.13 38.00
N LYS A 478 14.87 -9.23 39.32
CA LYS A 478 14.09 -10.24 40.04
C LYS A 478 12.83 -9.58 40.61
N THR A 479 11.80 -10.38 40.83
CA THR A 479 10.49 -9.92 41.30
C THR A 479 10.21 -10.49 42.69
N TRP A 480 9.77 -9.64 43.63
CA TRP A 480 9.35 -10.07 44.98
C TRP A 480 7.91 -9.65 45.25
N LYS A 481 7.12 -10.56 45.83
CA LYS A 481 5.71 -10.31 46.15
C LYS A 481 5.50 -10.30 47.66
N CYS A 482 4.75 -9.31 48.16
CA CYS A 482 4.36 -9.24 49.56
C CYS A 482 3.33 -10.34 49.87
N LYS A 483 3.66 -11.25 50.80
CA LYS A 483 2.79 -12.37 51.21
C LYS A 483 1.48 -11.93 51.89
N ILE A 484 1.38 -10.66 52.30
CA ILE A 484 0.22 -10.16 53.06
C ILE A 484 -0.78 -9.41 52.19
N CYS A 485 -0.32 -8.55 51.28
CA CYS A 485 -1.20 -7.70 50.48
C CYS A 485 -1.01 -7.84 48.97
N GLY A 486 -0.05 -8.66 48.53
CA GLY A 486 0.20 -8.92 47.12
C GLY A 486 0.99 -7.83 46.38
N TYR A 487 1.41 -6.74 47.04
CA TYR A 487 2.27 -5.72 46.43
C TYR A 487 3.54 -6.33 45.83
N VAL A 488 3.83 -6.00 44.57
CA VAL A 488 4.98 -6.51 43.82
C VAL A 488 6.08 -5.43 43.78
N TYR A 489 7.30 -5.85 44.09
CA TYR A 489 8.51 -5.04 44.00
C TYR A 489 9.47 -5.69 43.00
N GLU A 490 10.00 -4.92 42.06
CA GLU A 490 10.95 -5.39 41.05
C GLU A 490 12.29 -4.64 41.21
N GLY A 491 13.40 -5.37 41.19
CA GLY A 491 14.73 -4.82 41.38
C GLY A 491 15.82 -5.90 41.34
N ASP A 492 17.08 -5.53 41.51
CA ASP A 492 18.18 -6.52 41.48
C ASP A 492 18.28 -7.29 42.81
N SER A 493 17.82 -6.69 43.92
CA SER A 493 17.63 -7.32 45.23
C SER A 493 16.56 -6.57 46.06
N LEU A 494 15.92 -7.24 47.02
CA LEU A 494 14.99 -6.61 47.97
C LEU A 494 15.77 -6.07 49.19
N PRO A 495 15.79 -4.76 49.45
CA PRO A 495 16.51 -4.18 50.59
C PRO A 495 15.97 -4.68 51.93
N ALA A 496 16.85 -4.96 52.90
CA ALA A 496 16.46 -5.56 54.18
C ALA A 496 15.56 -4.66 55.06
N ASP A 497 15.64 -3.34 54.87
CA ASP A 497 14.84 -2.32 55.54
C ASP A 497 13.57 -1.93 54.76
N PHE A 498 13.33 -2.55 53.60
CA PHE A 498 12.17 -2.27 52.78
C PHE A 498 10.88 -2.56 53.55
N LYS A 499 9.93 -1.62 53.51
CA LYS A 499 8.60 -1.79 54.08
C LYS A 499 7.58 -1.72 52.97
N CYS A 500 6.67 -2.70 52.94
CA CYS A 500 5.59 -2.74 51.97
C CYS A 500 4.84 -1.40 51.97
N PRO A 501 4.73 -0.69 50.85
CA PRO A 501 4.08 0.61 50.82
C PRO A 501 2.58 0.52 51.11
N ILE A 502 1.96 -0.64 50.87
CA ILE A 502 0.54 -0.89 51.15
C ILE A 502 0.32 -1.29 52.61
N CYS A 503 0.84 -2.43 53.06
CA CYS A 503 0.53 -2.97 54.39
C CYS A 503 1.58 -2.67 55.48
N LYS A 504 2.64 -1.91 55.14
CA LYS A 504 3.73 -1.46 56.04
C LYS A 504 4.56 -2.57 56.69
N GLN A 505 4.35 -3.82 56.29
CA GLN A 505 5.11 -4.97 56.76
C GLN A 505 6.55 -4.96 56.23
N PRO A 506 7.53 -5.48 57.01
CA PRO A 506 8.95 -5.43 56.65
C PRO A 506 9.30 -6.40 55.51
N ALA A 507 10.50 -6.25 54.94
CA ALA A 507 11.01 -7.02 53.79
C ALA A 507 10.93 -8.54 53.97
N THR A 508 11.01 -9.04 55.21
CA THR A 508 10.82 -10.47 55.55
C THR A 508 9.43 -11.02 55.17
N SER A 509 8.46 -10.13 54.98
CA SER A 509 7.10 -10.45 54.55
C SER A 509 6.95 -10.55 53.03
N PHE A 510 8.05 -10.43 52.27
CA PHE A 510 8.10 -10.66 50.84
C PHE A 510 8.72 -12.02 50.51
N GLU A 511 8.37 -12.57 49.37
CA GLU A 511 8.97 -13.78 48.80
C GLU A 511 9.46 -13.49 47.38
N GLU A 512 10.63 -14.04 47.01
CA GLU A 512 11.16 -13.93 45.65
C GLU A 512 10.34 -14.84 44.74
N VAL A 513 9.72 -14.25 43.73
CA VAL A 513 8.95 -14.95 42.72
C VAL A 513 9.94 -15.47 41.69
N SER A 514 10.56 -16.62 41.97
CA SER A 514 11.21 -17.40 40.91
C SER A 514 10.12 -17.93 39.97
N ALA A 515 10.34 -17.83 38.66
CA ALA A 515 9.41 -18.28 37.63
C ALA A 515 8.85 -19.68 37.99
N PRO A 516 7.52 -19.86 38.05
CA PRO A 516 6.96 -21.14 38.44
C PRO A 516 7.34 -22.19 37.40
N LYS A 517 7.94 -23.28 37.87
CA LYS A 517 8.04 -24.52 37.10
C LYS A 517 6.63 -24.95 36.76
N ALA A 518 6.41 -25.19 35.47
CA ALA A 518 5.18 -25.69 34.91
C ALA A 518 4.83 -27.04 35.55
N ASP A 519 3.77 -27.03 36.34
CA ASP A 519 2.91 -28.19 36.54
C ASP A 519 1.54 -27.84 35.92
N ALA A 520 1.04 -28.77 35.11
CA ALA A 520 0.08 -28.56 34.03
C ALA A 520 -1.30 -27.99 34.44
N ALA A 521 -1.71 -26.89 33.80
CA ALA A 521 -3.02 -26.71 33.14
C ALA A 521 -3.12 -25.36 32.37
N GLN A 522 -3.20 -25.45 31.03
CA GLN A 522 -3.74 -24.50 30.04
C GLN A 522 -3.28 -23.02 30.07
N GLY A 523 -2.16 -22.76 29.40
CA GLY A 523 -1.89 -21.46 28.73
C GLY A 523 -1.88 -21.67 27.22
N ASN A 524 -2.16 -20.61 26.44
CA ASN A 524 -2.11 -20.63 24.98
C ASN A 524 -0.75 -21.16 24.49
N LYS A 525 -0.74 -22.27 23.74
CA LYS A 525 0.49 -22.88 23.21
C LYS A 525 1.21 -22.00 22.17
N TYR A 526 0.55 -20.94 21.70
CA TYR A 526 1.07 -19.98 20.74
C TYR A 526 1.53 -18.65 21.37
N ALA A 527 1.52 -18.53 22.70
CA ALA A 527 1.81 -17.29 23.42
C ALA A 527 3.10 -16.60 22.95
N GLY A 528 3.00 -15.31 22.61
CA GLY A 528 4.10 -14.45 22.17
C GLY A 528 4.52 -14.64 20.70
N THR A 529 3.88 -15.54 19.96
CA THR A 529 4.21 -15.80 18.55
C THR A 529 3.36 -14.97 17.59
N GLN A 530 3.84 -14.82 16.35
CA GLN A 530 3.00 -14.27 15.28
C GLN A 530 1.77 -15.15 14.99
N THR A 531 1.84 -16.46 15.27
CA THR A 531 0.71 -17.38 15.12
C THR A 531 -0.43 -17.05 16.07
N GLU A 532 -0.15 -16.69 17.33
CA GLU A 532 -1.18 -16.20 18.26
C GLU A 532 -1.85 -14.93 17.74
N LYS A 533 -1.07 -13.95 17.26
CA LYS A 533 -1.61 -12.73 16.65
C LYS A 533 -2.50 -13.04 15.44
N ASN A 534 -2.09 -14.00 14.60
CA ASN A 534 -2.87 -14.44 13.45
C ASN A 534 -4.19 -15.11 13.89
N LEU A 535 -4.18 -15.91 14.96
CA LEU A 535 -5.37 -16.56 15.51
C LEU A 535 -6.36 -15.54 16.09
N HIS A 536 -5.89 -14.53 16.83
CA HIS A 536 -6.74 -13.42 17.27
C HIS A 536 -7.32 -12.61 16.10
N THR A 537 -6.50 -12.37 15.07
CA THR A 537 -6.94 -11.66 13.86
C THR A 537 -8.00 -12.48 13.10
N ALA A 538 -7.80 -13.78 12.96
CA ALA A 538 -8.76 -14.69 12.35
C ALA A 538 -10.06 -14.73 13.16
N PHE A 539 -9.99 -14.90 14.49
CA PHE A 539 -11.15 -14.87 15.37
C PHE A 539 -11.97 -13.57 15.24
N ALA A 540 -11.28 -12.41 15.22
CA ALA A 540 -11.93 -11.11 15.03
C ALA A 540 -12.58 -10.99 13.64
N GLY A 541 -11.88 -11.43 12.59
CA GLY A 541 -12.39 -11.42 11.21
C GLY A 541 -13.67 -12.26 11.05
N GLU A 542 -13.66 -13.50 11.53
CA GLU A 542 -14.81 -14.40 11.48
C GLU A 542 -15.99 -13.90 12.32
N SER A 543 -15.71 -13.30 13.49
CA SER A 543 -16.73 -12.69 14.34
C SER A 543 -17.42 -11.50 13.66
N GLN A 544 -16.65 -10.65 12.96
CA GLN A 544 -17.21 -9.56 12.16
C GLN A 544 -18.00 -10.08 10.95
N ALA A 545 -17.51 -11.11 10.25
CA ALA A 545 -18.18 -11.69 9.09
C ALA A 545 -19.54 -12.27 9.46
N ARG A 546 -19.62 -13.06 10.55
CA ARG A 546 -20.88 -13.58 11.10
C ARG A 546 -21.94 -12.48 11.29
N ASN A 547 -21.57 -11.39 11.95
CA ASN A 547 -22.51 -10.30 12.25
C ASN A 547 -22.93 -9.55 10.98
N LYS A 548 -21.99 -9.23 10.08
CA LYS A 548 -22.29 -8.60 8.79
C LYS A 548 -23.30 -9.42 7.97
N TYR A 549 -23.06 -10.73 7.82
CA TYR A 549 -23.96 -11.58 7.05
C TYR A 549 -25.34 -11.72 7.71
N THR A 550 -25.41 -11.71 9.04
CA THR A 550 -26.70 -11.69 9.75
C THR A 550 -27.48 -10.39 9.46
N TYR A 551 -26.79 -9.25 9.41
CA TYR A 551 -27.42 -7.96 9.05
C TYR A 551 -27.84 -7.94 7.57
N PHE A 552 -27.00 -8.45 6.67
CA PHE A 552 -27.32 -8.54 5.24
C PHE A 552 -28.51 -9.47 4.98
N ALA A 553 -28.63 -10.56 5.73
CA ALA A 553 -29.81 -11.41 5.69
C ALA A 553 -31.08 -10.64 6.06
N SER A 554 -31.02 -9.77 7.08
CA SER A 554 -32.18 -8.95 7.50
C SER A 554 -32.60 -7.96 6.40
N VAL A 555 -31.63 -7.37 5.68
CA VAL A 555 -31.91 -6.51 4.52
C VAL A 555 -32.55 -7.33 3.39
N ALA A 556 -31.97 -8.47 3.03
CA ALA A 556 -32.51 -9.34 1.99
C ALA A 556 -33.93 -9.85 2.31
N GLN A 557 -34.24 -10.12 3.59
CA GLN A 557 -35.61 -10.43 4.03
C GLN A 557 -36.55 -9.24 3.85
N GLY A 558 -36.11 -8.04 4.24
CA GLY A 558 -36.89 -6.81 4.05
C GLY A 558 -37.22 -6.52 2.58
N GLU A 559 -36.35 -6.93 1.65
CA GLU A 559 -36.53 -6.81 0.20
C GLU A 559 -37.31 -7.99 -0.43
N GLY A 560 -37.65 -9.02 0.34
CA GLY A 560 -38.38 -10.21 -0.13
C GLY A 560 -37.50 -11.28 -0.79
N PHE A 561 -36.17 -11.18 -0.71
CA PHE A 561 -35.23 -12.16 -1.22
C PHE A 561 -34.89 -13.26 -0.20
N GLU A 562 -35.91 -14.04 0.19
CA GLU A 562 -35.80 -15.07 1.24
C GLU A 562 -34.68 -16.11 1.02
N GLN A 563 -34.44 -16.52 -0.24
CA GLN A 563 -33.37 -17.46 -0.54
C GLN A 563 -31.98 -16.87 -0.29
N ILE A 564 -31.78 -15.59 -0.64
CA ILE A 564 -30.51 -14.89 -0.43
C ILE A 564 -30.28 -14.69 1.07
N ALA A 565 -31.32 -14.33 1.82
CA ALA A 565 -31.25 -14.24 3.26
C ALA A 565 -30.86 -15.56 3.92
N ALA A 566 -31.48 -16.67 3.49
CA ALA A 566 -31.14 -18.00 3.99
C ALA A 566 -29.68 -18.38 3.70
N LEU A 567 -29.13 -17.99 2.55
CA LEU A 567 -27.72 -18.20 2.23
C LEU A 567 -26.80 -17.35 3.11
N PHE A 568 -27.12 -16.08 3.35
CA PHE A 568 -26.36 -15.24 4.27
C PHE A 568 -26.36 -15.79 5.69
N LEU A 569 -27.50 -16.26 6.21
CA LEU A 569 -27.60 -16.89 7.52
C LEU A 569 -26.80 -18.20 7.60
N LYS A 570 -26.83 -19.01 6.53
CA LYS A 570 -26.03 -20.23 6.44
C LYS A 570 -24.54 -19.92 6.52
N THR A 571 -24.06 -18.92 5.78
CA THR A 571 -22.66 -18.49 5.83
C THR A 571 -22.33 -17.91 7.21
N ALA A 572 -23.21 -17.13 7.84
CA ALA A 572 -23.00 -16.61 9.20
C ALA A 572 -22.76 -17.74 10.23
N GLU A 573 -23.50 -18.85 10.12
CA GLU A 573 -23.26 -20.02 10.98
C GLU A 573 -21.95 -20.76 10.63
N ASN A 574 -21.45 -20.67 9.39
CA ASN A 574 -20.12 -21.19 9.05
C ASN A 574 -19.02 -20.33 9.70
N GLU A 575 -19.11 -19.01 9.62
CA GLU A 575 -18.11 -18.13 10.25
C GLU A 575 -18.13 -18.24 11.78
N LYS A 576 -19.29 -18.45 12.39
CA LYS A 576 -19.40 -18.79 13.81
C LYS A 576 -18.63 -20.07 14.17
N ALA A 577 -18.67 -21.09 13.31
CA ALA A 577 -17.93 -22.33 13.51
C ALA A 577 -16.42 -22.11 13.34
N HIS A 578 -16.00 -21.30 12.36
CA HIS A 578 -14.60 -20.90 12.18
C HIS A 578 -14.07 -20.12 13.39
N ALA A 579 -14.80 -19.09 13.84
CA ALA A 579 -14.46 -18.30 15.02
C ALA A 579 -14.29 -19.18 16.26
N LYS A 580 -15.21 -20.13 16.48
CA LYS A 580 -15.14 -21.07 17.60
C LYS A 580 -13.86 -21.92 17.56
N MET A 581 -13.49 -22.43 16.38
CA MET A 581 -12.27 -23.22 16.20
C MET A 581 -11.02 -22.41 16.56
N TRP A 582 -10.91 -21.15 16.12
CA TRP A 582 -9.78 -20.28 16.46
C TRP A 582 -9.72 -19.93 17.95
N PHE A 583 -10.88 -19.61 18.54
CA PHE A 583 -11.00 -19.33 19.97
C PHE A 583 -10.61 -20.53 20.85
N GLN A 584 -10.90 -21.75 20.38
CA GLN A 584 -10.45 -22.99 21.03
C GLN A 584 -8.93 -23.19 20.93
N GLU A 585 -8.32 -22.89 19.78
CA GLU A 585 -6.86 -22.98 19.61
C GLU A 585 -6.09 -21.98 20.48
N LEU A 586 -6.68 -20.80 20.74
CA LEU A 586 -6.15 -19.82 21.69
C LEU A 586 -6.25 -20.28 23.16
N GLY A 587 -7.03 -21.32 23.44
CA GLY A 587 -7.21 -21.83 24.80
C GLY A 587 -8.06 -20.94 25.70
N GLU A 588 -8.84 -20.01 25.12
CA GLU A 588 -9.65 -19.04 25.86
C GLU A 588 -11.04 -19.58 26.26
N LEU A 589 -11.40 -20.78 25.78
CA LEU A 589 -12.66 -21.43 26.13
C LEU A 589 -12.50 -22.28 27.41
N GLY A 590 -12.96 -21.74 28.54
CA GLY A 590 -12.94 -22.41 29.84
C GLY A 590 -14.28 -23.05 30.25
N ASP A 591 -14.38 -23.43 31.52
CA ASP A 591 -15.66 -23.82 32.14
C ASP A 591 -16.56 -22.60 32.38
N THR A 592 -17.79 -22.80 32.85
CA THR A 592 -18.75 -21.71 33.06
C THR A 592 -18.23 -20.64 34.03
N LYS A 593 -17.45 -21.01 35.06
CA LYS A 593 -16.89 -20.03 36.01
C LYS A 593 -15.81 -19.20 35.34
N ALA A 594 -14.87 -19.85 34.67
CA ALA A 594 -13.80 -19.19 33.92
C ALA A 594 -14.35 -18.24 32.86
N ASN A 595 -15.36 -18.69 32.08
CA ASN A 595 -15.96 -17.87 31.04
C ASN A 595 -16.74 -16.67 31.60
N LEU A 596 -17.43 -16.81 32.74
CA LEU A 596 -18.11 -15.68 33.39
C LEU A 596 -17.12 -14.67 33.98
N ALA A 597 -15.98 -15.13 34.50
CA ALA A 597 -14.92 -14.26 34.98
C ALA A 597 -14.29 -13.48 33.82
N ALA A 598 -13.90 -14.17 32.75
CA ALA A 598 -13.34 -13.56 31.55
C ALA A 598 -14.31 -12.58 30.88
N ALA A 599 -15.61 -12.93 30.79
CA ALA A 599 -16.63 -12.01 30.28
C ALA A 599 -16.74 -10.76 31.15
N ALA A 600 -16.80 -10.89 32.48
CA ALA A 600 -16.85 -9.73 33.37
C ALA A 600 -15.60 -8.83 33.27
N GLU A 601 -14.42 -9.41 33.07
CA GLU A 601 -13.18 -8.66 32.88
C GLU A 601 -13.15 -7.92 31.54
N GLY A 602 -13.62 -8.57 30.47
CA GLY A 602 -13.79 -7.93 29.16
C GLY A 602 -14.75 -6.74 29.24
N GLU A 603 -15.96 -6.96 29.77
CA GLU A 603 -16.97 -5.90 29.96
C GLU A 603 -16.41 -4.75 30.81
N ASN A 604 -15.66 -5.05 31.89
CA ASN A 604 -15.02 -4.04 32.73
C ASN A 604 -14.10 -3.12 31.91
N TYR A 605 -13.16 -3.71 31.19
CA TYR A 605 -12.26 -2.98 30.29
C TYR A 605 -13.02 -2.15 29.25
N GLU A 606 -14.11 -2.71 28.70
CA GLU A 606 -14.91 -2.02 27.70
C GLU A 606 -15.51 -0.71 28.24
N TRP A 607 -16.06 -0.70 29.45
CA TRP A 607 -16.67 0.53 29.99
C TRP A 607 -15.71 1.44 30.76
N THR A 608 -14.64 0.93 31.37
CA THR A 608 -13.68 1.77 32.13
C THR A 608 -12.65 2.44 31.24
N ASP A 609 -12.22 1.76 30.17
CA ASP A 609 -11.08 2.19 29.37
C ASP A 609 -11.48 2.39 27.90
N MET A 610 -12.06 1.37 27.25
CA MET A 610 -12.29 1.40 25.80
C MET A 610 -13.32 2.45 25.38
N TYR A 611 -14.58 2.33 25.81
CA TYR A 611 -15.64 3.25 25.43
C TYR A 611 -15.50 4.63 26.09
N ASP A 612 -14.90 4.72 27.28
CA ASP A 612 -14.57 6.02 27.89
C ASP A 612 -13.50 6.75 27.06
N GLY A 613 -12.44 6.06 26.64
CA GLY A 613 -11.44 6.57 25.71
C GLY A 613 -12.04 6.97 24.37
N PHE A 614 -12.86 6.10 23.76
CA PHE A 614 -13.52 6.39 22.48
C PHE A 614 -14.46 7.60 22.56
N ALA A 615 -15.18 7.76 23.67
CA ALA A 615 -16.03 8.92 23.88
C ALA A 615 -15.22 10.22 24.03
N LYS A 616 -14.09 10.19 24.74
CA LYS A 616 -13.19 11.33 24.87
C LYS A 616 -12.60 11.73 23.51
N THR A 617 -12.07 10.75 22.77
CA THR A 617 -11.55 10.97 21.41
C THR A 617 -12.65 11.52 20.49
N ALA A 618 -13.87 10.97 20.54
CA ALA A 618 -14.97 11.46 19.73
C ALA A 618 -15.40 12.90 20.09
N ASP A 619 -15.32 13.31 21.36
CA ASP A 619 -15.56 14.71 21.75
C ASP A 619 -14.43 15.64 21.27
N GLU A 620 -13.17 15.22 21.43
CA GLU A 620 -11.97 15.98 21.00
C GLU A 620 -11.96 16.19 19.48
N GLU A 621 -12.42 15.20 18.72
CA GLU A 621 -12.53 15.25 17.26
C GLU A 621 -13.81 15.95 16.75
N GLY A 622 -14.69 16.41 17.65
CA GLY A 622 -15.90 17.15 17.28
C GLY A 622 -17.09 16.30 16.84
N PHE A 623 -17.21 15.07 17.33
CA PHE A 623 -18.33 14.14 17.09
C PHE A 623 -19.17 13.89 18.37
N PRO A 624 -19.82 14.91 18.96
CA PRO A 624 -20.47 14.80 20.27
C PRO A 624 -21.64 13.80 20.28
N GLU A 625 -22.34 13.63 19.16
CA GLU A 625 -23.40 12.62 19.03
C GLU A 625 -22.87 11.19 19.11
N LEU A 626 -21.67 10.95 18.55
CA LEU A 626 -21.04 9.63 18.60
C LEU A 626 -20.41 9.39 19.97
N ALA A 627 -19.80 10.41 20.57
CA ALA A 627 -19.31 10.35 21.94
C ALA A 627 -20.45 10.03 22.94
N ALA A 628 -21.63 10.65 22.76
CA ALA A 628 -22.80 10.33 23.55
C ALA A 628 -23.24 8.87 23.38
N LYS A 629 -23.16 8.32 22.15
CA LYS A 629 -23.43 6.89 21.91
C LYS A 629 -22.40 5.99 22.59
N PHE A 630 -21.10 6.28 22.50
CA PHE A 630 -20.07 5.50 23.18
C PHE A 630 -20.24 5.51 24.69
N ARG A 631 -20.58 6.67 25.30
CA ARG A 631 -20.91 6.74 26.73
C ARG A 631 -22.14 5.93 27.09
N ALA A 632 -23.18 5.99 26.26
CA ALA A 632 -24.39 5.22 26.48
C ALA A 632 -24.11 3.71 26.40
N VAL A 633 -23.28 3.27 25.44
CA VAL A 633 -22.85 1.87 25.33
C VAL A 633 -21.99 1.48 26.52
N GLY A 634 -20.99 2.27 26.91
CA GLY A 634 -20.19 1.99 28.12
C GLY A 634 -21.05 1.87 29.39
N ALA A 635 -22.08 2.69 29.55
CA ALA A 635 -23.03 2.55 30.66
C ALA A 635 -23.83 1.22 30.62
N ILE A 636 -24.08 0.67 29.42
CA ILE A 636 -24.72 -0.63 29.21
C ILE A 636 -23.74 -1.77 29.54
N GLU A 637 -22.49 -1.70 29.05
CA GLU A 637 -21.48 -2.74 29.31
C GLU A 637 -21.16 -2.86 30.81
N LYS A 638 -21.22 -1.76 31.58
CA LYS A 638 -21.16 -1.83 33.04
C LYS A 638 -22.23 -2.74 33.65
N HIS A 639 -23.46 -2.69 33.13
CA HIS A 639 -24.52 -3.58 33.59
C HIS A 639 -24.29 -5.04 33.14
N HIS A 640 -23.60 -5.27 32.01
CA HIS A 640 -23.17 -6.61 31.63
C HIS A 640 -22.12 -7.16 32.60
N GLU A 641 -21.11 -6.38 32.98
CA GLU A 641 -20.16 -6.76 34.03
C GLU A 641 -20.89 -7.14 35.33
N GLU A 642 -21.77 -6.27 35.83
CA GLU A 642 -22.53 -6.50 37.07
C GLU A 642 -23.33 -7.80 37.00
N ARG A 643 -23.97 -8.07 35.85
CA ARG A 643 -24.68 -9.32 35.58
C ARG A 643 -23.75 -10.53 35.64
N TYR A 644 -22.62 -10.51 34.95
CA TYR A 644 -21.70 -11.65 34.92
C TYR A 644 -21.05 -11.90 36.27
N ARG A 645 -20.67 -10.85 37.02
CA ARG A 645 -20.16 -10.96 38.41
C ARG A 645 -21.21 -11.55 39.35
N ALA A 646 -22.48 -11.13 39.23
CA ALA A 646 -23.56 -11.69 40.04
C ALA A 646 -23.82 -13.17 39.73
N LEU A 647 -23.79 -13.55 38.45
CA LEU A 647 -23.92 -14.95 38.02
C LEU A 647 -22.74 -15.79 38.51
N LEU A 648 -21.50 -15.29 38.38
CA LEU A 648 -20.31 -15.96 38.89
C LEU A 648 -20.41 -16.21 40.39
N LYS A 649 -20.79 -15.18 41.16
CA LYS A 649 -21.02 -15.29 42.61
C LYS A 649 -22.12 -16.30 42.95
N ASN A 650 -23.19 -16.40 42.16
CA ASN A 650 -24.20 -17.43 42.36
C ASN A 650 -23.62 -18.83 42.18
N ILE A 651 -22.73 -19.06 41.22
CA ILE A 651 -22.08 -20.37 41.05
C ILE A 651 -21.11 -20.65 42.21
N GLU A 652 -20.33 -19.66 42.63
CA GLU A 652 -19.36 -19.80 43.75
C GLU A 652 -20.04 -20.11 45.08
N LEU A 653 -21.21 -19.50 45.33
CA LEU A 653 -21.99 -19.70 46.55
C LEU A 653 -23.00 -20.85 46.43
N SER A 654 -23.00 -21.60 45.32
CA SER A 654 -23.99 -22.65 45.01
C SER A 654 -25.45 -22.16 45.05
N GLN A 655 -25.67 -20.89 44.72
CA GLN A 655 -26.96 -20.22 44.75
C GLN A 655 -27.70 -20.21 43.40
N VAL A 656 -27.24 -20.98 42.42
CA VAL A 656 -27.89 -21.04 41.08
C VAL A 656 -29.28 -21.66 41.19
N PHE A 657 -29.40 -22.76 41.93
CA PHE A 657 -30.64 -23.54 42.10
C PHE A 657 -31.09 -23.61 43.56
N GLU A 658 -30.47 -22.84 44.45
CA GLU A 658 -30.79 -22.77 45.88
C GLU A 658 -30.66 -21.34 46.39
N LYS A 659 -31.61 -20.87 47.19
CA LYS A 659 -31.60 -19.53 47.78
C LYS A 659 -31.87 -19.62 49.28
N SER A 660 -31.38 -18.62 50.02
CA SER A 660 -31.56 -18.54 51.48
C SER A 660 -33.00 -18.25 51.92
N LYS A 661 -33.88 -17.90 50.99
CA LYS A 661 -35.31 -17.64 51.20
C LYS A 661 -36.11 -18.45 50.20
N VAL A 662 -37.35 -18.79 50.56
CA VAL A 662 -38.29 -19.45 49.64
C VAL A 662 -38.45 -18.61 48.38
N GLN A 663 -38.30 -19.27 47.23
CA GLN A 663 -38.50 -18.69 45.90
C GLN A 663 -39.56 -19.47 45.15
N VAL A 664 -40.01 -18.87 44.05
CA VAL A 664 -40.83 -19.53 43.03
C VAL A 664 -39.90 -19.91 41.88
N TRP A 665 -39.77 -21.19 41.61
CA TRP A 665 -38.97 -21.75 40.53
C TRP A 665 -39.89 -22.16 39.39
N GLU A 666 -39.48 -21.90 38.15
CA GLU A 666 -40.23 -22.25 36.95
C GLU A 666 -39.38 -23.13 36.03
N CYS A 667 -39.96 -24.22 35.53
CA CYS A 667 -39.34 -25.05 34.52
C CYS A 667 -39.45 -24.39 33.14
N ARG A 668 -38.31 -23.99 32.57
CA ARG A 668 -38.19 -23.34 31.25
C ARG A 668 -38.74 -24.17 30.08
N ASN A 669 -38.87 -25.48 30.26
CA ASN A 669 -39.37 -26.38 29.23
C ASN A 669 -40.90 -26.48 29.19
N CYS A 670 -41.59 -26.42 30.35
CA CYS A 670 -43.03 -26.71 30.43
C CYS A 670 -43.84 -25.74 31.30
N GLY A 671 -43.20 -24.74 31.91
CA GLY A 671 -43.84 -23.75 32.77
C GLY A 671 -44.24 -24.28 34.16
N HIS A 672 -43.83 -25.50 34.53
CA HIS A 672 -44.17 -26.04 35.85
C HIS A 672 -43.52 -25.22 36.98
N ILE A 673 -44.34 -24.78 37.93
CA ILE A 673 -43.94 -23.92 39.05
C ILE A 673 -43.77 -24.72 40.33
N VAL A 674 -42.65 -24.51 41.02
CA VAL A 674 -42.32 -25.11 42.31
C VAL A 674 -41.94 -24.03 43.31
N VAL A 675 -42.58 -24.04 44.49
CA VAL A 675 -42.27 -23.08 45.57
C VAL A 675 -41.37 -23.73 46.60
N GLY A 676 -40.17 -23.17 46.81
CA GLY A 676 -39.19 -23.74 47.73
C GLY A 676 -37.88 -22.96 47.79
N THR A 677 -37.03 -23.27 48.76
CA THR A 677 -35.67 -22.69 48.84
C THR A 677 -34.72 -23.28 47.78
N LYS A 678 -35.05 -24.44 47.20
CA LYS A 678 -34.25 -25.14 46.20
C LYS A 678 -35.11 -25.61 45.03
N ALA A 679 -34.60 -25.50 43.81
CA ALA A 679 -35.22 -26.10 42.64
C ALA A 679 -35.12 -27.64 42.70
N PRO A 680 -36.12 -28.40 42.25
CA PRO A 680 -36.07 -29.85 42.30
C PRO A 680 -34.99 -30.41 41.36
N ASP A 681 -34.45 -31.59 41.68
CA ASP A 681 -33.39 -32.21 40.88
C ASP A 681 -33.88 -32.64 39.48
N SER A 682 -35.19 -32.85 39.33
CA SER A 682 -35.87 -33.04 38.05
C SER A 682 -37.31 -32.47 38.09
N CYS A 683 -37.81 -32.03 36.94
CA CYS A 683 -39.19 -31.56 36.81
C CYS A 683 -40.16 -32.74 36.86
N GLU A 684 -41.10 -32.71 37.80
CA GLU A 684 -42.10 -33.78 37.97
C GLU A 684 -43.05 -33.94 36.77
N VAL A 685 -43.22 -32.89 35.97
CA VAL A 685 -44.12 -32.89 34.82
C VAL A 685 -43.43 -33.44 33.56
N CYS A 686 -42.27 -32.89 33.19
CA CYS A 686 -41.62 -33.21 31.92
C CYS A 686 -40.33 -34.04 32.06
N GLY A 687 -39.86 -34.32 33.28
CA GLY A 687 -38.68 -35.14 33.54
C GLY A 687 -37.33 -34.46 33.28
N TYR A 688 -37.31 -33.19 32.88
CA TYR A 688 -36.06 -32.46 32.62
C TYR A 688 -35.28 -32.16 33.90
N ALA A 689 -33.95 -32.12 33.80
CA ALA A 689 -33.05 -31.92 34.93
C ALA A 689 -33.18 -30.53 35.58
N GLN A 690 -32.67 -30.38 36.80
CA GLN A 690 -32.62 -29.13 37.57
C GLN A 690 -32.10 -27.92 36.78
N SER A 691 -31.21 -28.14 35.81
CA SER A 691 -30.66 -27.09 34.93
C SER A 691 -31.70 -26.36 34.07
N TYR A 692 -32.92 -26.87 34.00
CA TYR A 692 -34.04 -26.26 33.30
C TYR A 692 -34.92 -25.39 34.22
N PHE A 693 -34.62 -25.28 35.51
CA PHE A 693 -35.33 -24.38 36.41
C PHE A 693 -34.68 -22.99 36.45
N GLU A 694 -35.50 -21.96 36.43
CA GLU A 694 -35.11 -20.57 36.70
C GLU A 694 -36.02 -19.94 37.76
N LEU A 695 -35.68 -18.76 38.25
CA LEU A 695 -36.58 -18.02 39.14
C LEU A 695 -37.72 -17.45 38.31
N ASN A 696 -38.96 -17.71 38.73
CA ASN A 696 -40.14 -17.09 38.11
C ASN A 696 -40.08 -15.58 38.38
N THR A 697 -40.16 -14.78 37.31
CA THR A 697 -40.23 -13.33 37.39
C THR A 697 -41.52 -12.86 36.72
N GLU A 698 -42.47 -12.36 37.51
CA GLU A 698 -43.70 -11.75 37.00
C GLU A 698 -43.43 -10.30 36.59
N ASN A 699 -43.70 -9.99 35.33
CA ASN A 699 -43.52 -8.65 34.74
C ASN A 699 -44.73 -8.21 33.91
N TYR A 700 -45.90 -8.84 34.13
CA TYR A 700 -47.19 -8.55 33.48
C TYR A 700 -48.24 -8.08 34.49
#